data_AF-A0A1A9ZZ10-F1
#
_entry.id   AF-A0A1A9ZZ10-F1
#
_cell.length_a   1.000
_cell.length_b   1.000
_cell.length_c   1.000
_cell.angle_alpha   90.00
_cell.angle_beta   90.00
_cell.angle_gamma   90.00
#
_symmetry.space_group_name_H-M   'P 1'
#
loop_
_entity.id
_entity.type
_entity.pdbx_description
1 polymer ?
#
loop_
_entity_poly.entity_id
_entity_poly.type
_entity_poly.pdbx_seq_one_letter_code
_entity_poly.pdbx_strand_id
1 'polypeptide(L)'
;MWKVEDNRLFVFTNVCEKVAKESSYLNKAKILKDFFEHGSSHTGFNGDLLVWTRMLIPSDSQRVYNLQNKQMLKLFSRLFNTDLQIMQHELEQNGDISEVLSKYFRLSAKLAPQSTSSLYLQEVDELLEELTKLTKEDEQSELLRQLCNQSTSSDLKTVNSSELLKKENVYLDIYNFVVHQVVRIIKQDLRMNAKASHVLAAFGPTAYPTYQATRNLQSVVEQVGLKVPITNRKTGVELMSPKERKVKIMTPISPMLANACNSVEEAFKKCPNGLFSEIKYDGERVQIHKQGNEFRRNLKPVMEHKIKRFKEFIPQAFPCSGDMILDSEILLVDTMTNELLPFGTLGAHKKKKFQNAVICLFVFDCMLFKGEVLTDLPFQTRRKILEDNIKSLKSYVQLSEIHFLKNKNELALMVAKVLKAHLEGVVLKDPCGTYQPGKRGWIKVKKDYLYQGKMADSADLVVLGASYGSGRKGGVLSIFLMGCFDNRDFLWKTVTKVHTGLDDNARLEVHDELLKLMERSNPHLVPNWFLCNKPLLPDFLAKDPLQMPVWEITGAEFTKSGENTTAGISIRFPRITRLRNDKTAKDATDLKHLEELYEASKNNVNVDLLLKLCDQPSNDIVINGPKCLKTRTPMKHQTTIDIFTKTSLKRSEINESNVEGGVDKNRKRKIPREKEKQSKVEVKESKLDSDLFKGLVAYFSDELKSKDIIMNFKGNGGSITTDTKIANVAFHEAFTASINLKDSRLKFQPFCRHLNIKWLEDSLERKSLQMYPFYAVFIR
;
A
#
# COMPACT_ATOMS: atom_id res chain seq x y z
N MET A 1 34.55 -23.78 -16.58
CA MET A 1 35.05 -23.83 -15.18
C MET A 1 34.83 -22.45 -14.58
N TRP A 2 33.94 -22.30 -13.59
CA TRP A 2 33.55 -21.00 -13.03
C TRP A 2 34.17 -20.69 -11.65
N LYS A 3 34.86 -21.66 -11.05
CA LYS A 3 35.65 -21.48 -9.81
C LYS A 3 36.94 -20.72 -10.12
N VAL A 4 36.83 -19.40 -10.12
CA VAL A 4 37.90 -18.41 -10.29
C VAL A 4 37.83 -17.39 -9.15
N GLU A 5 38.94 -16.73 -8.83
CA GLU A 5 39.04 -15.86 -7.66
C GLU A 5 38.01 -14.71 -7.69
N ASP A 6 37.81 -14.08 -8.85
CA ASP A 6 36.77 -13.05 -9.07
C ASP A 6 35.34 -13.53 -8.76
N ASN A 7 35.06 -14.83 -8.76
CA ASN A 7 33.73 -15.37 -8.48
C ASN A 7 33.53 -15.76 -7.01
N ARG A 8 34.52 -15.57 -6.11
CA ARG A 8 34.30 -15.80 -4.67
C ARG A 8 33.33 -14.76 -4.09
N LEU A 9 32.47 -15.21 -3.19
CA LEU A 9 31.58 -14.34 -2.41
C LEU A 9 32.37 -13.32 -1.56
N PHE A 10 33.61 -13.63 -1.18
CA PHE A 10 34.54 -12.71 -0.50
C PHE A 10 35.01 -11.53 -1.38
N VAL A 11 35.25 -11.76 -2.69
CA VAL A 11 35.60 -10.65 -3.60
C VAL A 11 34.38 -9.76 -3.85
N PHE A 12 33.20 -10.36 -4.05
CA PHE A 12 31.92 -9.65 -4.15
C PHE A 12 31.62 -8.78 -2.92
N THR A 13 31.81 -9.36 -1.73
CA THR A 13 31.80 -8.70 -0.42
C THR A 13 32.66 -7.43 -0.41
N ASN A 14 33.95 -7.55 -0.75
CA ASN A 14 34.90 -6.44 -0.68
C ASN A 14 34.59 -5.33 -1.70
N VAL A 15 34.06 -5.68 -2.88
CA VAL A 15 33.59 -4.68 -3.86
C VAL A 15 32.33 -3.97 -3.37
N CYS A 16 31.36 -4.71 -2.80
CA CYS A 16 30.16 -4.11 -2.20
C CYS A 16 30.50 -3.14 -1.06
N GLU A 17 31.48 -3.45 -0.21
CA GLU A 17 31.99 -2.53 0.80
C GLU A 17 32.56 -1.23 0.21
N LYS A 18 33.48 -1.35 -0.76
CA LYS A 18 34.10 -0.18 -1.42
C LYS A 18 33.04 0.72 -2.06
N VAL A 19 32.07 0.11 -2.75
CA VAL A 19 30.91 0.83 -3.31
C VAL A 19 30.04 1.43 -2.20
N ALA A 20 29.83 0.76 -1.07
CA ALA A 20 29.00 1.27 0.03
C ALA A 20 29.61 2.49 0.74
N LYS A 21 30.92 2.44 1.02
CA LYS A 21 31.70 3.47 1.74
C LYS A 21 31.83 4.78 0.93
N GLU A 22 31.89 4.70 -0.39
CA GLU A 22 31.86 5.87 -1.27
C GLU A 22 30.50 6.62 -1.18
N SER A 23 30.52 7.95 -1.29
CA SER A 23 29.34 8.82 -1.32
C SER A 23 28.89 9.17 -2.74
N SER A 24 29.83 9.44 -3.64
CA SER A 24 29.61 9.91 -5.01
C SER A 24 29.09 8.79 -5.92
N TYR A 25 27.93 9.00 -6.56
CA TYR A 25 27.37 8.04 -7.51
C TYR A 25 28.26 7.80 -8.74
N LEU A 26 29.06 8.79 -9.14
CA LEU A 26 30.03 8.65 -10.24
C LEU A 26 31.20 7.76 -9.80
N ASN A 27 31.71 7.96 -8.60
CA ASN A 27 32.80 7.15 -8.05
C ASN A 27 32.34 5.71 -7.77
N LYS A 28 31.10 5.49 -7.30
CA LYS A 28 30.49 4.15 -7.17
C LYS A 28 30.51 3.39 -8.50
N ALA A 29 30.13 4.06 -9.60
CA ALA A 29 30.18 3.48 -10.93
C ALA A 29 31.63 3.24 -11.40
N LYS A 30 32.56 4.14 -11.06
CA LYS A 30 34.00 3.95 -11.33
C LYS A 30 34.58 2.74 -10.59
N ILE A 31 34.32 2.57 -9.30
CA ILE A 31 34.80 1.41 -8.51
C ILE A 31 34.38 0.08 -9.15
N LEU A 32 33.13 0.01 -9.64
CA LEU A 32 32.62 -1.16 -10.37
C LEU A 32 33.26 -1.34 -11.74
N LYS A 33 33.47 -0.25 -12.50
CA LYS A 33 34.17 -0.27 -13.80
C LYS A 33 35.62 -0.73 -13.65
N ASP A 34 36.37 -0.10 -12.76
CA ASP A 34 37.78 -0.40 -12.51
C ASP A 34 37.93 -1.88 -12.10
N PHE A 35 37.01 -2.42 -11.31
CA PHE A 35 36.97 -3.85 -10.96
C PHE A 35 36.63 -4.76 -12.16
N PHE A 36 35.61 -4.43 -12.96
CA PHE A 36 35.25 -5.23 -14.15
C PHE A 36 36.27 -5.14 -15.30
N GLU A 37 37.19 -4.17 -15.28
CA GLU A 37 38.32 -4.11 -16.21
C GLU A 37 39.54 -4.89 -15.71
N HIS A 38 39.86 -4.85 -14.41
CA HIS A 38 41.14 -5.35 -13.88
C HIS A 38 41.04 -6.63 -13.03
N GLY A 39 39.85 -7.01 -12.55
CA GLY A 39 39.66 -8.16 -11.64
C GLY A 39 40.32 -7.99 -10.26
N SER A 40 40.25 -9.03 -9.43
CA SER A 40 40.90 -9.07 -8.11
C SER A 40 42.43 -9.22 -8.19
N SER A 41 42.93 -9.78 -9.30
CA SER A 41 44.37 -9.99 -9.56
C SER A 41 45.06 -8.80 -10.22
N HIS A 42 44.32 -7.75 -10.58
CA HIS A 42 44.77 -6.61 -11.40
C HIS A 42 45.28 -6.96 -12.81
N THR A 43 45.12 -8.22 -13.26
CA THR A 43 45.54 -8.72 -14.59
C THR A 43 44.40 -8.87 -15.59
N GLY A 44 43.18 -8.49 -15.21
CA GLY A 44 41.96 -8.61 -16.01
C GLY A 44 40.86 -9.35 -15.24
N PHE A 45 39.60 -8.95 -15.43
CA PHE A 45 38.46 -9.63 -14.82
C PHE A 45 38.17 -10.97 -15.53
N ASN A 46 38.21 -12.07 -14.77
CA ASN A 46 37.99 -13.44 -15.23
C ASN A 46 36.66 -14.04 -14.74
N GLY A 47 35.89 -13.28 -13.95
CA GLY A 47 34.64 -13.72 -13.34
C GLY A 47 33.43 -13.79 -14.30
N ASP A 48 32.29 -14.18 -13.74
CA ASP A 48 31.01 -14.23 -14.44
C ASP A 48 30.29 -12.89 -14.33
N LEU A 49 30.39 -12.08 -15.38
CA LEU A 49 29.87 -10.72 -15.40
C LEU A 49 28.33 -10.66 -15.28
N LEU A 50 27.62 -11.72 -15.70
CA LEU A 50 26.17 -11.80 -15.61
C LEU A 50 25.72 -12.11 -14.18
N VAL A 51 26.33 -13.10 -13.54
CA VAL A 51 26.06 -13.42 -12.13
C VAL A 51 26.45 -12.23 -11.24
N TRP A 52 27.60 -11.59 -11.48
CA TRP A 52 27.98 -10.35 -10.78
C TRP A 52 26.92 -9.25 -10.93
N THR A 53 26.47 -8.97 -12.16
CA THR A 53 25.47 -7.91 -12.40
C THR A 53 24.10 -8.26 -11.77
N ARG A 54 23.70 -9.53 -11.80
CA ARG A 54 22.48 -10.04 -11.14
C ARG A 54 22.56 -9.87 -9.62
N MET A 55 23.70 -10.22 -9.01
CA MET A 55 23.91 -10.10 -7.56
C MET A 55 24.00 -8.65 -7.10
N LEU A 56 24.61 -7.75 -7.88
CA LEU A 56 24.65 -6.30 -7.60
C LEU A 56 23.28 -5.60 -7.76
N ILE A 57 22.34 -6.21 -8.49
CA ILE A 57 21.00 -5.68 -8.74
C ILE A 57 19.95 -6.75 -8.34
N PRO A 58 19.90 -7.16 -7.06
CA PRO A 58 19.11 -8.33 -6.64
C PRO A 58 17.60 -8.15 -6.85
N SER A 59 17.13 -6.90 -6.87
CA SER A 59 15.74 -6.52 -7.16
C SER A 59 15.32 -6.67 -8.63
N ASP A 60 16.24 -6.93 -9.57
CA ASP A 60 15.88 -7.26 -10.95
C ASP A 60 15.40 -8.72 -11.11
N SER A 61 15.93 -9.62 -10.28
CA SER A 61 15.67 -11.06 -10.35
C SER A 61 14.19 -11.46 -10.13
N GLN A 62 13.39 -10.57 -9.54
CA GLN A 62 12.00 -10.79 -9.08
C GLN A 62 11.80 -11.98 -8.14
N ARG A 63 12.87 -12.62 -7.64
CA ARG A 63 12.82 -13.77 -6.72
C ARG A 63 12.08 -13.43 -5.42
N VAL A 64 11.10 -14.26 -5.05
CA VAL A 64 10.29 -14.08 -3.83
C VAL A 64 10.57 -15.22 -2.85
N TYR A 65 11.44 -14.97 -1.88
CA TYR A 65 11.87 -15.97 -0.88
C TYR A 65 10.88 -16.18 0.28
N ASN A 66 9.77 -15.42 0.32
CA ASN A 66 8.77 -15.40 1.41
C ASN A 66 9.30 -15.07 2.84
N LEU A 67 10.59 -14.75 2.97
CA LEU A 67 11.26 -14.42 4.22
C LEU A 67 11.24 -12.90 4.49
N GLN A 68 10.47 -12.47 5.50
CA GLN A 68 10.61 -11.14 6.11
C GLN A 68 11.41 -11.23 7.41
N ASN A 69 11.73 -10.07 8.00
CA ASN A 69 12.59 -9.99 9.18
C ASN A 69 12.11 -10.88 10.33
N LYS A 70 10.78 -10.93 10.56
CA LYS A 70 10.18 -11.76 11.63
C LYS A 70 10.31 -13.28 11.36
N GLN A 71 10.16 -13.73 10.11
CA GLN A 71 10.47 -15.12 9.75
C GLN A 71 11.95 -15.40 9.96
N MET A 72 12.86 -14.58 9.39
CA MET A 72 14.29 -14.83 9.48
C MET A 72 14.78 -14.88 10.93
N LEU A 73 14.40 -13.93 11.79
CA LEU A 73 14.74 -14.01 13.21
C LEU A 73 14.24 -15.31 13.85
N LYS A 74 13.01 -15.75 13.54
CA LYS A 74 12.43 -17.01 14.07
C LYS A 74 13.16 -18.27 13.56
N LEU A 75 13.63 -18.30 12.31
CA LEU A 75 14.41 -19.43 11.79
C LEU A 75 15.81 -19.44 12.39
N PHE A 76 16.50 -18.30 12.35
CA PHE A 76 17.87 -18.21 12.85
C PHE A 76 18.00 -18.31 14.38
N SER A 77 17.00 -17.89 15.16
CA SER A 77 17.00 -18.12 16.62
C SER A 77 17.00 -19.62 16.97
N ARG A 78 16.28 -20.44 16.19
CA ARG A 78 16.30 -21.92 16.29
C ARG A 78 17.63 -22.51 15.83
N LEU A 79 18.23 -21.98 14.76
CA LEU A 79 19.51 -22.44 14.24
C LEU A 79 20.67 -22.13 15.19
N PHE A 80 20.72 -20.90 15.70
CA PHE A 80 21.80 -20.42 16.57
C PHE A 80 21.61 -20.74 18.06
N ASN A 81 20.41 -21.19 18.46
CA ASN A 81 19.99 -21.42 19.85
C ASN A 81 20.05 -20.14 20.71
N THR A 82 19.45 -19.08 20.19
CA THR A 82 19.41 -17.74 20.80
C THR A 82 17.97 -17.37 21.13
N ASP A 83 17.73 -16.56 22.17
CA ASP A 83 16.39 -16.03 22.43
C ASP A 83 15.92 -15.05 21.34
N LEU A 84 14.65 -15.18 20.94
CA LEU A 84 14.04 -14.41 19.87
C LEU A 84 13.74 -12.95 20.26
N GLN A 85 13.46 -12.67 21.53
CA GLN A 85 13.17 -11.31 21.98
C GLN A 85 14.46 -10.46 22.03
N ILE A 86 15.58 -11.04 22.48
CA ILE A 86 16.88 -10.35 22.45
C ILE A 86 17.28 -10.03 21.01
N MET A 87 17.16 -10.99 20.08
CA MET A 87 17.44 -10.74 18.65
C MET A 87 16.49 -9.70 18.02
N GLN A 88 15.22 -9.65 18.45
CA GLN A 88 14.28 -8.63 17.99
C GLN A 88 14.65 -7.24 18.52
N HIS A 89 14.99 -7.13 19.81
CA HIS A 89 15.41 -5.87 20.42
C HIS A 89 16.70 -5.33 19.78
N GLU A 90 17.65 -6.18 19.42
CA GLU A 90 18.84 -5.73 18.70
C GLU A 90 18.53 -5.31 17.25
N LEU A 91 17.55 -5.94 16.58
CA LEU A 91 17.09 -5.48 15.27
C LEU A 91 16.39 -4.11 15.34
N GLU A 92 15.68 -3.81 16.43
CA GLU A 92 15.09 -2.49 16.71
C GLU A 92 16.18 -1.40 16.85
N GLN A 93 17.31 -1.70 17.50
CA GLN A 93 18.44 -0.76 17.64
C GLN A 93 19.31 -0.66 16.37
N ASN A 94 19.77 -1.78 15.81
CA ASN A 94 20.70 -1.76 14.68
C ASN A 94 19.99 -1.44 13.36
N GLY A 95 18.68 -1.69 13.25
CA GLY A 95 17.87 -1.45 12.06
C GLY A 95 18.15 -2.38 10.87
N ASP A 96 19.25 -3.15 10.88
CA ASP A 96 19.58 -4.11 9.84
C ASP A 96 19.73 -5.56 10.33
N ILE A 97 18.97 -6.46 9.71
CA ILE A 97 18.90 -7.87 10.12
C ILE A 97 20.14 -8.65 9.70
N SER A 98 20.83 -8.25 8.64
CA SER A 98 22.09 -8.88 8.22
C SER A 98 23.19 -8.77 9.29
N GLU A 99 23.21 -7.68 10.06
CA GLU A 99 24.21 -7.40 11.09
C GLU A 99 23.88 -8.16 12.38
N VAL A 100 22.62 -8.13 12.81
CA VAL A 100 22.10 -8.95 13.93
C VAL A 100 22.38 -10.44 13.70
N LEU A 101 22.08 -10.95 12.49
CA LEU A 101 22.31 -12.36 12.17
C LEU A 101 23.80 -12.73 12.09
N SER A 102 24.67 -11.83 11.60
CA SER A 102 26.12 -12.06 11.61
C SER A 102 26.67 -12.15 13.04
N LYS A 103 26.22 -11.26 13.94
CA LYS A 103 26.62 -11.27 15.35
C LYS A 103 26.21 -12.58 16.05
N TYR A 104 24.96 -13.00 15.91
CA TYR A 104 24.49 -14.23 16.58
C TYR A 104 25.00 -15.52 15.93
N PHE A 105 25.36 -15.50 14.63
CA PHE A 105 26.10 -16.60 14.01
C PHE A 105 27.50 -16.76 14.64
N ARG A 106 28.24 -15.66 14.83
CA ARG A 106 29.55 -15.67 15.51
C ARG A 106 29.49 -16.17 16.96
N LEU A 107 28.37 -15.94 17.66
CA LEU A 107 28.14 -16.39 19.03
C LEU A 107 27.54 -17.81 19.12
N SER A 108 27.25 -18.47 18.00
CA SER A 108 26.54 -19.75 18.00
C SER A 108 27.45 -20.95 18.30
N ALA A 109 27.35 -21.48 19.51
CA ALA A 109 27.96 -22.76 19.87
C ALA A 109 27.35 -23.97 19.12
N LYS A 110 26.14 -23.83 18.56
CA LYS A 110 25.39 -24.89 17.85
C LYS A 110 25.71 -24.96 16.34
N LEU A 111 26.24 -23.88 15.78
CA LEU A 111 26.48 -23.72 14.35
C LEU A 111 27.68 -22.77 14.15
N ALA A 112 28.88 -23.27 14.44
CA ALA A 112 30.10 -22.49 14.37
C ALA A 112 30.44 -22.10 12.90
N PRO A 113 30.94 -20.87 12.65
CA PRO A 113 31.48 -20.50 11.34
C PRO A 113 32.71 -21.33 10.94
N GLN A 114 32.85 -21.57 9.64
CA GLN A 114 34.05 -22.16 9.04
C GLN A 114 35.23 -21.16 8.99
N SER A 115 36.44 -21.64 8.74
CA SER A 115 37.66 -20.81 8.74
C SER A 115 37.90 -20.01 7.45
N THR A 116 37.78 -20.60 6.25
CA THR A 116 38.18 -19.97 4.97
C THR A 116 37.11 -20.06 3.88
N SER A 117 36.85 -18.94 3.18
CA SER A 117 35.66 -18.78 2.31
C SER A 117 35.73 -19.62 1.03
N SER A 118 34.89 -20.65 0.98
CA SER A 118 34.77 -21.61 -0.13
C SER A 118 33.64 -21.28 -1.11
N LEU A 119 32.69 -20.41 -0.73
CA LEU A 119 31.49 -20.08 -1.51
C LEU A 119 31.78 -19.17 -2.71
N TYR A 120 31.28 -19.57 -3.87
CA TYR A 120 31.27 -18.81 -5.12
C TYR A 120 29.88 -18.24 -5.41
N LEU A 121 29.82 -17.18 -6.23
CA LEU A 121 28.56 -16.53 -6.58
C LEU A 121 27.58 -17.43 -7.34
N GLN A 122 28.06 -18.40 -8.12
CA GLN A 122 27.21 -19.41 -8.77
C GLN A 122 26.47 -20.28 -7.75
N GLU A 123 27.19 -20.79 -6.75
CA GLU A 123 26.62 -21.62 -5.67
C GLU A 123 25.59 -20.83 -4.86
N VAL A 124 25.85 -19.53 -4.64
CA VAL A 124 24.87 -18.62 -4.02
C VAL A 124 23.66 -18.37 -4.92
N ASP A 125 23.83 -18.24 -6.24
CA ASP A 125 22.69 -18.04 -7.16
C ASP A 125 21.78 -19.26 -7.24
N GLU A 126 22.37 -20.46 -7.23
CA GLU A 126 21.68 -21.75 -7.17
C GLU A 126 20.92 -21.92 -5.84
N LEU A 127 21.57 -21.67 -4.70
CA LEU A 127 20.92 -21.71 -3.38
C LEU A 127 19.77 -20.69 -3.26
N LEU A 128 19.90 -19.50 -3.84
CA LEU A 128 18.81 -18.51 -3.89
C LEU A 128 17.66 -18.96 -4.79
N GLU A 129 17.94 -19.61 -5.92
CA GLU A 129 16.91 -20.14 -6.81
C GLU A 129 16.11 -21.26 -6.13
N GLU A 130 16.77 -22.20 -5.46
CA GLU A 130 16.09 -23.23 -4.63
C GLU A 130 15.25 -22.59 -3.51
N LEU A 131 15.77 -21.56 -2.83
CA LEU A 131 15.06 -20.87 -1.75
C LEU A 131 13.75 -20.20 -2.23
N THR A 132 13.59 -19.88 -3.53
CA THR A 132 12.30 -19.38 -4.05
C THR A 132 11.20 -20.44 -4.11
N LYS A 133 11.57 -21.72 -4.19
CA LYS A 133 10.63 -22.85 -4.30
C LYS A 133 10.10 -23.27 -2.93
N LEU A 134 10.83 -22.96 -1.86
CA LEU A 134 10.53 -23.39 -0.49
C LEU A 134 9.50 -22.48 0.18
N THR A 135 8.52 -23.08 0.84
CA THR A 135 7.43 -22.36 1.53
C THR A 135 7.21 -22.78 2.99
N LYS A 136 7.77 -23.90 3.44
CA LYS A 136 7.70 -24.34 4.84
C LYS A 136 8.91 -23.84 5.64
N GLU A 137 8.70 -23.51 6.91
CA GLU A 137 9.77 -23.00 7.80
C GLU A 137 10.94 -23.98 7.96
N ASP A 138 10.65 -25.28 8.01
CA ASP A 138 11.67 -26.31 8.29
C ASP A 138 12.57 -26.57 7.07
N GLU A 139 11.97 -26.63 5.86
CA GLU A 139 12.68 -26.71 4.59
C GLU A 139 13.60 -25.50 4.39
N GLN A 140 13.07 -24.29 4.62
CA GLN A 140 13.85 -23.06 4.57
C GLN A 140 14.96 -23.03 5.63
N SER A 141 14.71 -23.55 6.83
CA SER A 141 15.72 -23.62 7.90
C SER A 141 16.87 -24.53 7.54
N GLU A 142 16.62 -25.69 6.92
CA GLU A 142 17.69 -26.62 6.54
C GLU A 142 18.54 -26.09 5.37
N LEU A 143 17.93 -25.46 4.36
CA LEU A 143 18.69 -24.82 3.28
C LEU A 143 19.58 -23.65 3.81
N LEU A 144 19.04 -22.84 4.72
CA LEU A 144 19.82 -21.79 5.41
C LEU A 144 20.90 -22.37 6.33
N ARG A 145 20.67 -23.55 6.93
CA ARG A 145 21.68 -24.28 7.72
C ARG A 145 22.83 -24.78 6.85
N GLN A 146 22.54 -25.30 5.65
CA GLN A 146 23.54 -25.75 4.68
C GLN A 146 24.42 -24.58 4.20
N LEU A 147 23.83 -23.43 3.89
CA LEU A 147 24.55 -22.20 3.62
C LEU A 147 25.48 -21.82 4.79
N CYS A 148 24.98 -21.81 6.03
CA CYS A 148 25.78 -21.50 7.21
C CYS A 148 26.93 -22.50 7.44
N ASN A 149 26.73 -23.80 7.20
CA ASN A 149 27.78 -24.82 7.30
C ASN A 149 28.93 -24.62 6.29
N GLN A 150 28.69 -23.86 5.21
CA GLN A 150 29.67 -23.47 4.18
C GLN A 150 30.17 -22.02 4.35
N SER A 151 29.70 -21.29 5.38
CA SER A 151 29.96 -19.87 5.62
C SER A 151 31.00 -19.63 6.72
N THR A 152 31.77 -18.54 6.60
CA THR A 152 33.02 -18.33 7.37
C THR A 152 33.09 -16.98 8.10
N SER A 153 34.11 -16.82 8.95
CA SER A 153 34.29 -15.65 9.85
C SER A 153 35.60 -14.84 9.66
N SER A 154 36.25 -14.89 8.50
CA SER A 154 37.56 -14.28 8.18
C SER A 154 37.50 -13.66 6.75
N ASP A 155 38.30 -12.67 6.30
CA ASP A 155 39.77 -12.56 6.38
C ASP A 155 40.40 -11.14 6.52
N LEU A 156 41.70 -11.13 6.82
CA LEU A 156 42.57 -10.05 7.33
C LEU A 156 43.13 -9.03 6.29
N LYS A 157 43.21 -7.76 6.72
CA LYS A 157 44.21 -6.70 6.36
C LYS A 157 44.23 -6.11 4.93
N THR A 158 44.68 -4.86 4.69
CA THR A 158 45.08 -3.74 5.61
C THR A 158 44.21 -2.48 5.30
N VAL A 159 44.57 -1.19 5.25
CA VAL A 159 45.81 -0.36 5.23
C VAL A 159 45.54 0.96 6.01
N ASN A 160 46.56 1.52 6.66
CA ASN A 160 46.63 2.88 7.25
C ASN A 160 45.47 3.41 8.12
N SER A 161 45.60 3.20 9.43
CA SER A 161 45.94 4.31 10.34
C SER A 161 46.98 3.81 11.35
N SER A 162 48.19 4.39 11.31
CA SER A 162 49.21 4.21 12.35
C SER A 162 49.09 5.34 13.38
N GLU A 163 49.50 5.05 14.61
CA GLU A 163 49.32 5.84 15.85
C GLU A 163 48.00 5.59 16.61
N LEU A 164 48.02 5.88 17.93
CA LEU A 164 46.91 5.74 18.89
C LEU A 164 46.40 4.33 19.28
N LEU A 165 47.19 3.26 19.16
CA LEU A 165 46.93 1.98 19.85
C LEU A 165 48.04 1.57 20.84
N LYS A 166 48.00 2.19 22.03
CA LYS A 166 48.62 1.71 23.27
C LYS A 166 47.69 1.94 24.47
N LYS A 167 46.61 1.16 24.56
CA LYS A 167 45.86 0.82 25.78
C LYS A 167 44.99 -0.42 25.53
N GLU A 168 44.63 -1.14 26.59
CA GLU A 168 44.16 -2.53 26.47
C GLU A 168 42.75 -2.72 25.86
N ASN A 169 42.47 -3.96 25.46
CA ASN A 169 41.16 -4.50 25.07
C ASN A 169 40.52 -3.98 23.75
N VAL A 170 41.33 -3.74 22.72
CA VAL A 170 40.84 -3.59 21.32
C VAL A 170 41.44 -4.68 20.42
N TYR A 171 40.64 -5.68 20.05
CA TYR A 171 41.07 -6.81 19.19
C TYR A 171 39.95 -7.38 18.28
N LEU A 172 38.83 -6.66 18.08
CA LEU A 172 37.55 -7.32 17.80
C LEU A 172 36.71 -6.82 16.59
N ASP A 173 37.14 -5.78 15.87
CA ASP A 173 36.26 -4.93 15.03
C ASP A 173 36.23 -5.18 13.50
N ILE A 174 36.92 -6.19 12.94
CA ILE A 174 37.28 -6.17 11.50
C ILE A 174 36.66 -7.30 10.63
N TYR A 175 35.93 -8.30 11.18
CA TYR A 175 35.49 -9.50 10.38
C TYR A 175 34.01 -9.89 10.57
N ASN A 176 33.14 -9.61 9.58
CA ASN A 176 31.71 -9.99 9.54
C ASN A 176 31.08 -9.80 8.13
N PHE A 177 30.96 -10.80 7.23
CA PHE A 177 30.35 -10.51 5.89
C PHE A 177 29.57 -11.61 5.11
N VAL A 178 29.79 -12.93 5.30
CA VAL A 178 29.16 -13.95 4.42
C VAL A 178 27.62 -14.05 4.60
N VAL A 179 27.15 -14.43 5.79
CA VAL A 179 25.70 -14.50 6.10
C VAL A 179 25.04 -13.13 5.88
N HIS A 180 25.77 -12.07 6.21
CA HIS A 180 25.36 -10.68 6.06
C HIS A 180 25.00 -10.31 4.61
N GLN A 181 25.83 -10.65 3.63
CA GLN A 181 25.53 -10.38 2.22
C GLN A 181 24.40 -11.25 1.66
N VAL A 182 24.35 -12.55 1.99
CA VAL A 182 23.26 -13.40 1.48
C VAL A 182 21.92 -12.96 2.06
N VAL A 183 21.86 -12.57 3.33
CA VAL A 183 20.67 -11.94 3.93
C VAL A 183 20.31 -10.62 3.24
N ARG A 184 21.29 -9.77 2.88
CA ARG A 184 21.04 -8.54 2.10
C ARG A 184 20.52 -8.82 0.68
N ILE A 185 20.98 -9.87 0.02
CA ILE A 185 20.46 -10.32 -1.28
C ILE A 185 19.03 -10.87 -1.15
N ILE A 186 18.74 -11.67 -0.10
CA ILE A 186 17.39 -12.16 0.23
C ILE A 186 16.44 -10.98 0.52
N LYS A 187 16.92 -9.94 1.22
CA LYS A 187 16.19 -8.67 1.44
C LYS A 187 16.07 -7.78 0.20
N GLN A 188 16.76 -8.11 -0.89
CA GLN A 188 16.93 -7.30 -2.12
C GLN A 188 17.52 -5.89 -1.88
N ASP A 189 18.26 -5.69 -0.78
CA ASP A 189 18.89 -4.41 -0.42
C ASP A 189 20.32 -4.64 0.10
N LEU A 190 21.30 -4.38 -0.76
CA LEU A 190 22.73 -4.45 -0.46
C LEU A 190 23.25 -3.28 0.40
N ARG A 191 22.39 -2.33 0.82
CA ARG A 191 22.70 -1.10 1.59
C ARG A 191 23.71 -0.12 0.96
N MET A 192 24.40 -0.49 -0.11
CA MET A 192 25.48 0.26 -0.76
C MET A 192 25.09 1.61 -1.40
N ASN A 193 23.82 2.04 -1.29
CA ASN A 193 23.25 3.23 -1.95
C ASN A 193 23.54 3.30 -3.47
N ALA A 194 23.62 2.13 -4.12
CA ALA A 194 23.71 2.02 -5.58
C ALA A 194 22.41 1.41 -6.13
N LYS A 195 21.93 1.97 -7.23
CA LYS A 195 20.76 1.49 -7.97
C LYS A 195 21.23 0.83 -9.27
N ALA A 196 20.34 0.14 -9.99
CA ALA A 196 20.61 -0.37 -11.34
C ALA A 196 21.25 0.69 -12.27
N SER A 197 20.87 1.97 -12.13
CA SER A 197 21.49 3.10 -12.85
C SER A 197 22.96 3.32 -12.55
N HIS A 198 23.43 3.06 -11.33
CA HIS A 198 24.81 3.29 -10.90
C HIS A 198 25.67 2.05 -11.16
N VAL A 199 25.09 0.85 -11.01
CA VAL A 199 25.76 -0.41 -11.38
C VAL A 199 25.95 -0.49 -12.90
N LEU A 200 24.90 -0.27 -13.69
CA LEU A 200 24.99 -0.38 -15.16
C LEU A 200 25.79 0.77 -15.80
N ALA A 201 26.00 1.89 -15.10
CA ALA A 201 26.91 2.94 -15.56
C ALA A 201 28.38 2.47 -15.65
N ALA A 202 28.77 1.39 -14.96
CA ALA A 202 30.10 0.77 -15.12
C ALA A 202 30.33 0.27 -16.56
N PHE A 203 29.27 -0.19 -17.23
CA PHE A 203 29.29 -0.59 -18.65
C PHE A 203 29.15 0.60 -19.62
N GLY A 204 29.12 1.83 -19.11
CA GLY A 204 29.03 3.05 -19.91
C GLY A 204 27.60 3.58 -20.16
N PRO A 205 27.48 4.72 -20.87
CA PRO A 205 26.29 5.56 -20.84
C PRO A 205 25.04 4.95 -21.49
N THR A 206 25.21 3.97 -22.39
CA THR A 206 24.09 3.32 -23.10
C THR A 206 23.48 2.15 -22.34
N ALA A 207 24.19 1.53 -21.39
CA ALA A 207 23.74 0.30 -20.74
C ALA A 207 22.46 0.49 -19.92
N TYR A 208 22.36 1.55 -19.12
CA TYR A 208 21.13 1.83 -18.35
C TYR A 208 19.92 2.20 -19.24
N PRO A 209 20.04 3.05 -20.28
CA PRO A 209 18.99 3.23 -21.28
C PRO A 209 18.54 1.93 -21.97
N THR A 210 19.45 1.05 -22.40
CA THR A 210 19.09 -0.25 -22.98
C THR A 210 18.34 -1.11 -21.97
N TYR A 211 18.83 -1.22 -20.72
CA TYR A 211 18.12 -1.90 -19.65
C TYR A 211 16.73 -1.28 -19.37
N GLN A 212 16.58 0.05 -19.47
CA GLN A 212 15.28 0.68 -19.32
C GLN A 212 14.31 0.27 -20.45
N ALA A 213 14.80 0.10 -21.67
CA ALA A 213 14.00 -0.30 -22.83
C ALA A 213 13.68 -1.80 -22.89
N THR A 214 14.57 -2.68 -22.40
CA THR A 214 14.44 -4.15 -22.54
C THR A 214 14.20 -4.91 -21.23
N ARG A 215 14.55 -4.34 -20.06
CA ARG A 215 14.54 -4.99 -18.74
C ARG A 215 15.15 -6.40 -18.72
N ASN A 216 16.21 -6.59 -19.52
CA ASN A 216 16.93 -7.84 -19.61
C ASN A 216 18.41 -7.57 -19.32
N LEU A 217 18.87 -7.86 -18.08
CA LEU A 217 20.26 -7.68 -17.69
C LEU A 217 21.23 -8.52 -18.54
N GLN A 218 20.85 -9.76 -18.89
CA GLN A 218 21.68 -10.62 -19.74
C GLN A 218 21.94 -9.97 -21.11
N SER A 219 20.89 -9.52 -21.80
CA SER A 219 21.02 -8.82 -23.08
C SER A 219 21.81 -7.52 -23.00
N VAL A 220 21.97 -6.91 -21.82
CA VAL A 220 22.78 -5.69 -21.62
C VAL A 220 24.25 -6.03 -21.31
N VAL A 221 24.49 -7.07 -20.50
CA VAL A 221 25.84 -7.60 -20.23
C VAL A 221 26.47 -8.15 -21.52
N GLU A 222 25.71 -8.91 -22.31
CA GLU A 222 26.14 -9.43 -23.61
C GLU A 222 26.45 -8.31 -24.63
N GLN A 223 25.59 -7.29 -24.73
CA GLN A 223 25.77 -6.20 -25.72
C GLN A 223 26.83 -5.16 -25.34
N VAL A 224 27.15 -5.00 -24.06
CA VAL A 224 27.95 -3.85 -23.58
C VAL A 224 29.14 -4.27 -22.71
N GLY A 225 29.07 -5.39 -21.99
CA GLY A 225 30.18 -5.91 -21.18
C GLY A 225 31.37 -6.42 -21.99
N LEU A 226 31.15 -6.85 -23.25
CA LEU A 226 32.18 -7.38 -24.15
C LEU A 226 33.10 -6.28 -24.76
N LYS A 227 33.30 -5.15 -24.07
CA LYS A 227 34.27 -4.11 -24.44
C LYS A 227 35.61 -4.18 -23.69
N VAL A 228 35.79 -5.17 -22.81
CA VAL A 228 37.12 -5.57 -22.31
C VAL A 228 37.94 -6.14 -23.50
N PRO A 229 39.26 -5.89 -23.62
CA PRO A 229 40.04 -6.38 -24.77
C PRO A 229 40.21 -7.91 -24.78
N ILE A 230 39.31 -8.61 -25.48
CA ILE A 230 39.38 -10.08 -25.63
C ILE A 230 40.48 -10.45 -26.63
N THR A 231 41.70 -10.66 -26.14
CA THR A 231 42.67 -11.48 -26.84
C THR A 231 42.20 -12.94 -26.81
N ASN A 232 42.32 -13.64 -27.95
CA ASN A 232 42.12 -15.09 -28.08
C ASN A 232 40.71 -15.68 -27.79
N ARG A 233 39.68 -15.24 -28.52
CA ARG A 233 38.58 -16.15 -28.92
C ARG A 233 38.28 -16.10 -30.41
N LYS A 234 38.43 -17.25 -31.09
CA LYS A 234 38.04 -17.45 -32.49
C LYS A 234 36.55 -17.79 -32.61
N THR A 235 35.69 -16.79 -32.51
CA THR A 235 34.31 -16.85 -33.00
C THR A 235 33.85 -15.44 -33.38
N GLY A 236 33.50 -15.23 -34.64
CA GLY A 236 33.02 -13.94 -35.12
C GLY A 236 31.61 -13.67 -34.59
N VAL A 237 31.48 -12.78 -33.62
CA VAL A 237 30.20 -12.19 -33.23
C VAL A 237 30.18 -10.78 -33.81
N GLU A 238 29.47 -10.60 -34.92
CA GLU A 238 29.24 -9.25 -35.47
C GLU A 238 28.49 -8.39 -34.45
N LEU A 239 28.87 -7.11 -34.33
CA LEU A 239 28.13 -6.19 -33.48
C LEU A 239 26.73 -5.94 -34.07
N MET A 240 25.72 -6.52 -33.41
CA MET A 240 24.31 -6.36 -33.76
C MET A 240 23.95 -4.89 -34.03
N SER A 241 23.15 -4.68 -35.07
CA SER A 241 22.90 -3.38 -35.68
C SER A 241 22.18 -2.41 -34.72
N PRO A 242 22.20 -1.09 -35.00
CA PRO A 242 21.43 -0.12 -34.22
C PRO A 242 19.92 -0.41 -34.15
N LYS A 243 19.35 -1.22 -35.06
CA LYS A 243 17.94 -1.66 -35.02
C LYS A 243 17.66 -2.65 -33.88
N GLU A 244 18.65 -3.41 -33.41
CA GLU A 244 18.46 -4.49 -32.44
C GLU A 244 18.57 -4.05 -30.97
N ARG A 245 18.86 -2.75 -30.75
CA ARG A 245 18.75 -2.05 -29.47
C ARG A 245 17.32 -1.61 -29.13
N LYS A 246 16.34 -1.90 -30.01
CA LYS A 246 14.94 -1.48 -29.87
C LYS A 246 14.15 -2.35 -28.89
N VAL A 247 12.98 -1.84 -28.52
CA VAL A 247 11.93 -2.56 -27.79
C VAL A 247 11.68 -3.93 -28.43
N LYS A 248 11.86 -5.01 -27.64
CA LYS A 248 11.51 -6.38 -28.04
C LYS A 248 10.14 -6.74 -27.49
N ILE A 249 9.31 -7.39 -28.31
CA ILE A 249 8.01 -7.89 -27.86
C ILE A 249 8.18 -8.95 -26.76
N MET A 250 7.13 -9.15 -25.97
CA MET A 250 7.09 -10.05 -24.79
C MET A 250 8.07 -9.73 -23.66
N THR A 251 8.98 -8.77 -23.84
CA THR A 251 10.05 -8.39 -22.90
C THR A 251 9.66 -7.05 -22.22
N PRO A 252 9.76 -6.89 -20.87
CA PRO A 252 9.27 -5.68 -20.19
C PRO A 252 9.93 -4.37 -20.65
N ILE A 253 9.14 -3.32 -20.83
CA ILE A 253 9.65 -1.95 -21.04
C ILE A 253 9.49 -1.19 -19.71
N SER A 254 10.47 -0.39 -19.30
CA SER A 254 10.29 0.49 -18.13
C SER A 254 9.16 1.49 -18.38
N PRO A 255 8.24 1.70 -17.43
CA PRO A 255 7.10 2.57 -17.64
C PRO A 255 7.57 4.02 -17.67
N MET A 256 7.07 4.82 -18.60
CA MET A 256 7.28 6.28 -18.55
C MET A 256 6.58 6.86 -17.32
N LEU A 257 7.28 7.72 -16.58
CA LEU A 257 6.87 8.21 -15.26
C LEU A 257 6.45 9.69 -15.30
N ALA A 258 5.71 10.10 -14.27
CA ALA A 258 5.30 11.50 -14.08
C ALA A 258 6.04 12.19 -12.92
N ASN A 259 6.36 13.47 -13.10
CA ASN A 259 6.76 14.39 -12.04
C ASN A 259 5.53 14.94 -11.31
N ALA A 260 5.64 15.20 -10.00
CA ALA A 260 4.64 16.03 -9.31
C ALA A 260 4.70 17.47 -9.86
N CYS A 261 3.59 18.19 -9.73
CA CYS A 261 3.45 19.58 -10.17
C CYS A 261 2.66 20.32 -9.09
N ASN A 262 3.18 21.47 -8.65
CA ASN A 262 2.69 22.15 -7.45
C ASN A 262 1.80 23.36 -7.76
N SER A 263 1.79 23.82 -9.02
CA SER A 263 0.87 24.84 -9.53
C SER A 263 0.53 24.61 -11.01
N VAL A 264 -0.57 25.22 -11.45
CA VAL A 264 -1.06 25.15 -12.84
C VAL A 264 -0.09 25.84 -13.81
N GLU A 265 0.53 26.93 -13.36
CA GLU A 265 1.55 27.71 -14.08
C GLU A 265 2.83 26.89 -14.37
N GLU A 266 3.23 26.00 -13.46
CA GLU A 266 4.44 25.18 -13.60
C GLU A 266 4.33 24.17 -14.75
N ALA A 267 3.12 23.71 -15.06
CA ALA A 267 2.86 22.81 -16.18
C ALA A 267 3.09 23.49 -17.54
N PHE A 268 2.50 24.67 -17.74
CA PHE A 268 2.64 25.42 -19.01
C PHE A 268 4.02 26.05 -19.20
N LYS A 269 4.79 26.29 -18.13
CA LYS A 269 6.22 26.64 -18.23
C LYS A 269 7.07 25.55 -18.90
N LYS A 270 6.64 24.28 -18.86
CA LYS A 270 7.36 23.14 -19.47
C LYS A 270 6.89 22.86 -20.90
N CYS A 271 5.60 23.07 -21.18
CA CYS A 271 5.00 22.85 -22.49
C CYS A 271 4.16 24.09 -22.89
N PRO A 272 4.80 25.16 -23.43
CA PRO A 272 4.12 26.41 -23.74
C PRO A 272 3.15 26.30 -24.93
N ASN A 273 3.35 25.31 -25.81
CA ASN A 273 2.56 25.11 -27.03
C ASN A 273 1.24 24.34 -26.81
N GLY A 274 0.83 24.17 -25.55
CA GLY A 274 -0.32 23.36 -25.15
C GLY A 274 0.05 21.96 -24.66
N LEU A 275 -0.91 21.31 -24.01
CA LEU A 275 -0.76 20.05 -23.30
C LEU A 275 -1.96 19.14 -23.58
N PHE A 276 -1.73 17.85 -23.72
CA PHE A 276 -2.79 16.87 -23.52
C PHE A 276 -2.96 16.60 -22.03
N SER A 277 -4.19 16.55 -21.56
CA SER A 277 -4.55 16.17 -20.21
C SER A 277 -5.46 14.95 -20.23
N GLU A 278 -5.08 13.93 -19.45
CA GLU A 278 -5.88 12.73 -19.22
C GLU A 278 -6.28 12.63 -17.75
N ILE A 279 -7.43 12.01 -17.49
CA ILE A 279 -7.84 11.64 -16.13
C ILE A 279 -6.74 10.77 -15.51
N LYS A 280 -6.27 11.12 -14.31
CA LYS A 280 -5.45 10.21 -13.52
C LYS A 280 -6.36 9.21 -12.81
N TYR A 281 -6.46 8.03 -13.39
CA TYR A 281 -7.13 6.90 -12.79
C TYR A 281 -6.39 6.40 -11.52
N ASP A 282 -7.13 6.12 -10.45
CA ASP A 282 -6.65 5.45 -9.22
C ASP A 282 -6.81 3.93 -9.39
N GLY A 283 -5.94 3.36 -10.22
CA GLY A 283 -5.99 1.95 -10.63
C GLY A 283 -4.66 1.21 -10.41
N GLU A 284 -4.50 0.08 -11.10
CA GLU A 284 -3.23 -0.63 -11.17
C GLU A 284 -2.70 -0.58 -12.61
N ARG A 285 -1.52 0.02 -12.82
CA ARG A 285 -0.89 0.12 -14.13
C ARG A 285 -0.46 -1.25 -14.65
N VAL A 286 -0.91 -1.58 -15.86
CA VAL A 286 -0.58 -2.83 -16.57
C VAL A 286 0.03 -2.49 -17.92
N GLN A 287 1.20 -3.06 -18.20
CA GLN A 287 1.79 -3.07 -19.53
C GLN A 287 1.45 -4.40 -20.19
N ILE A 288 0.75 -4.35 -21.32
CA ILE A 288 0.24 -5.54 -22.02
C ILE A 288 1.03 -5.75 -23.30
N HIS A 289 1.58 -6.95 -23.45
CA HIS A 289 2.23 -7.43 -24.67
C HIS A 289 1.33 -8.50 -25.29
N LYS A 290 1.06 -8.39 -26.59
CA LYS A 290 0.33 -9.40 -27.37
C LYS A 290 1.16 -9.73 -28.60
N GLN A 291 1.64 -10.96 -28.69
CA GLN A 291 2.34 -11.51 -29.85
C GLN A 291 1.48 -12.63 -30.45
N GLY A 292 0.92 -12.42 -31.64
CA GLY A 292 -0.09 -13.32 -32.20
C GLY A 292 -1.25 -13.55 -31.22
N ASN A 293 -1.34 -14.77 -30.66
CA ASN A 293 -2.30 -15.16 -29.63
C ASN A 293 -1.71 -15.24 -28.20
N GLU A 294 -0.40 -15.10 -28.02
CA GLU A 294 0.22 -15.10 -26.68
C GLU A 294 0.09 -13.71 -26.04
N PHE A 295 -0.31 -13.67 -24.77
CA PHE A 295 -0.45 -12.45 -23.98
C PHE A 295 0.43 -12.48 -22.74
N ARG A 296 1.32 -11.49 -22.59
CA ARG A 296 2.10 -11.25 -21.37
C ARG A 296 1.77 -9.92 -20.72
N ARG A 297 1.98 -9.89 -19.41
CA ARG A 297 1.93 -8.70 -18.56
C ARG A 297 3.31 -8.47 -17.97
N ASN A 298 3.72 -7.23 -17.96
CA ASN A 298 5.04 -6.83 -17.51
C ASN A 298 4.94 -5.78 -16.39
N LEU A 299 6.08 -5.37 -15.81
CA LEU A 299 6.24 -4.52 -14.61
C LEU A 299 6.11 -5.20 -13.24
N LYS A 300 4.97 -5.84 -12.93
CA LYS A 300 4.73 -6.49 -11.63
C LYS A 300 3.84 -7.74 -11.77
N PRO A 301 3.90 -8.71 -10.83
CA PRO A 301 2.99 -9.85 -10.77
C PRO A 301 1.52 -9.48 -10.45
N VAL A 302 0.80 -8.93 -11.43
CA VAL A 302 -0.67 -8.76 -11.33
C VAL A 302 -1.32 -10.14 -11.23
N MET A 303 -2.31 -10.30 -10.35
CA MET A 303 -3.01 -11.59 -10.17
C MET A 303 -3.85 -11.95 -11.40
N GLU A 304 -3.78 -13.21 -11.86
CA GLU A 304 -4.41 -13.68 -13.11
C GLU A 304 -5.93 -13.41 -13.16
N HIS A 305 -6.63 -13.48 -12.02
CA HIS A 305 -8.07 -13.21 -11.95
C HIS A 305 -8.46 -11.76 -12.31
N LYS A 306 -7.51 -10.81 -12.26
CA LYS A 306 -7.75 -9.42 -12.65
C LYS A 306 -7.79 -9.22 -14.17
N ILE A 307 -7.18 -10.14 -14.92
CA ILE A 307 -6.76 -9.92 -16.30
C ILE A 307 -7.15 -11.05 -17.28
N LYS A 308 -7.53 -12.24 -16.80
CA LYS A 308 -7.81 -13.41 -17.65
C LYS A 308 -8.72 -13.07 -18.84
N ARG A 309 -9.79 -12.31 -18.60
CA ARG A 309 -10.77 -11.87 -19.62
C ARG A 309 -10.21 -10.91 -20.68
N PHE A 310 -9.11 -10.21 -20.43
CA PHE A 310 -8.51 -9.33 -21.44
C PHE A 310 -7.87 -10.10 -22.60
N LYS A 311 -7.55 -11.39 -22.40
CA LYS A 311 -7.16 -12.31 -23.49
C LYS A 311 -8.31 -12.50 -24.49
N GLU A 312 -9.56 -12.43 -24.03
CA GLU A 312 -10.77 -12.51 -24.85
C GLU A 312 -11.15 -11.14 -25.44
N PHE A 313 -11.07 -10.05 -24.64
CA PHE A 313 -11.53 -8.72 -25.04
C PHE A 313 -10.55 -7.89 -25.87
N ILE A 314 -9.23 -8.04 -25.72
CA ILE A 314 -8.26 -7.24 -26.49
C ILE A 314 -8.28 -7.58 -27.99
N PRO A 315 -8.39 -8.85 -28.43
CA PRO A 315 -8.63 -9.17 -29.84
C PRO A 315 -9.91 -8.54 -30.40
N GLN A 316 -10.98 -8.47 -29.61
CA GLN A 316 -12.24 -7.84 -30.01
C GLN A 316 -12.12 -6.31 -30.12
N ALA A 317 -11.40 -5.69 -29.18
CA ALA A 317 -11.15 -4.24 -29.17
C ALA A 317 -10.12 -3.79 -30.22
N PHE A 318 -9.19 -4.67 -30.64
CA PHE A 318 -8.12 -4.35 -31.57
C PHE A 318 -7.94 -5.46 -32.65
N PRO A 319 -8.95 -5.72 -33.50
CA PRO A 319 -9.02 -6.93 -34.34
C PRO A 319 -7.98 -6.99 -35.47
N CYS A 320 -7.40 -5.85 -35.86
CA CYS A 320 -6.41 -5.74 -36.94
C CYS A 320 -5.05 -5.23 -36.44
N SER A 321 -4.72 -5.48 -35.17
CA SER A 321 -3.52 -4.95 -34.49
C SER A 321 -2.23 -5.71 -34.75
N GLY A 322 -2.29 -6.97 -35.17
CA GLY A 322 -1.12 -7.84 -35.21
C GLY A 322 -0.46 -7.93 -33.83
N ASP A 323 0.84 -7.65 -33.80
CA ASP A 323 1.66 -7.59 -32.60
C ASP A 323 1.64 -6.18 -31.97
N MET A 324 1.50 -6.09 -30.65
CA MET A 324 1.37 -4.82 -29.94
C MET A 324 2.00 -4.82 -28.53
N ILE A 325 2.32 -3.62 -28.04
CA ILE A 325 2.60 -3.35 -26.63
C ILE A 325 1.87 -2.07 -26.18
N LEU A 326 0.95 -2.20 -25.23
CA LEU A 326 0.10 -1.14 -24.71
C LEU A 326 0.48 -0.74 -23.27
N ASP A 327 0.30 0.53 -22.94
CA ASP A 327 0.37 1.09 -21.59
C ASP A 327 -1.04 1.47 -21.12
N SER A 328 -1.43 1.01 -19.94
CA SER A 328 -2.84 1.01 -19.52
C SER A 328 -3.01 0.93 -18.01
N GLU A 329 -4.17 1.34 -17.50
CA GLU A 329 -4.56 1.19 -16.10
C GLU A 329 -5.78 0.25 -16.01
N ILE A 330 -5.78 -0.68 -15.05
CA ILE A 330 -6.99 -1.47 -14.73
C ILE A 330 -7.73 -0.88 -13.52
N LEU A 331 -9.05 -0.78 -13.65
CA LEU A 331 -9.97 -0.28 -12.62
C LEU A 331 -11.19 -1.17 -12.52
N LEU A 332 -11.88 -1.10 -11.39
CA LEU A 332 -13.19 -1.72 -11.22
C LEU A 332 -14.27 -0.68 -11.59
N VAL A 333 -15.23 -1.06 -12.43
CA VAL A 333 -16.27 -0.18 -12.98
C VAL A 333 -17.62 -0.85 -12.80
N ASP A 334 -18.60 -0.14 -12.25
CA ASP A 334 -19.98 -0.64 -12.14
C ASP A 334 -20.67 -0.58 -13.52
N THR A 335 -21.28 -1.67 -13.98
CA THR A 335 -21.91 -1.71 -15.32
C THR A 335 -23.27 -1.01 -15.40
N MET A 336 -23.92 -0.75 -14.26
CA MET A 336 -25.21 -0.07 -14.19
C MET A 336 -25.02 1.45 -14.16
N THR A 337 -24.18 1.97 -13.27
CA THR A 337 -23.93 3.42 -13.15
C THR A 337 -22.83 3.92 -14.09
N ASN A 338 -21.94 3.03 -14.55
CA ASN A 338 -20.71 3.36 -15.28
C ASN A 338 -19.73 4.23 -14.46
N GLU A 339 -19.82 4.19 -13.13
CA GLU A 339 -18.90 4.89 -12.23
C GLU A 339 -17.58 4.12 -12.05
N LEU A 340 -16.50 4.88 -11.83
CA LEU A 340 -15.16 4.34 -11.56
C LEU A 340 -15.02 4.09 -10.05
N LEU A 341 -14.78 2.85 -9.64
CA LEU A 341 -14.67 2.49 -8.23
C LEU A 341 -13.22 2.66 -7.73
N PRO A 342 -12.99 3.16 -6.49
CA PRO A 342 -11.63 3.48 -6.00
C PRO A 342 -10.67 2.28 -6.02
N PHE A 343 -9.35 2.54 -6.11
CA PHE A 343 -8.28 1.54 -6.19
C PHE A 343 -8.44 0.38 -5.20
N GLY A 344 -8.82 0.72 -3.97
CA GLY A 344 -8.99 -0.22 -2.88
C GLY A 344 -10.01 -1.33 -3.14
N THR A 345 -10.87 -1.23 -4.17
CA THR A 345 -11.88 -2.24 -4.55
C THR A 345 -11.33 -3.40 -5.38
N LEU A 346 -10.17 -3.25 -6.04
CA LEU A 346 -9.56 -4.25 -6.94
C LEU A 346 -9.11 -5.57 -6.27
N GLY A 347 -9.17 -5.66 -4.94
CA GLY A 347 -8.88 -6.89 -4.19
C GLY A 347 -10.02 -7.92 -4.30
N ALA A 348 -9.69 -9.20 -4.50
CA ALA A 348 -10.67 -10.26 -4.80
C ALA A 348 -11.87 -10.34 -3.83
N HIS A 349 -11.63 -10.20 -2.52
CA HIS A 349 -12.68 -10.19 -1.49
C HIS A 349 -13.57 -8.94 -1.53
N LYS A 350 -13.05 -7.81 -2.00
CA LYS A 350 -13.79 -6.55 -2.13
C LYS A 350 -14.59 -6.51 -3.43
N LYS A 351 -14.03 -7.01 -4.55
CA LYS A 351 -14.78 -7.20 -5.80
C LYS A 351 -16.07 -8.02 -5.58
N LYS A 352 -16.03 -9.07 -4.75
CA LYS A 352 -17.23 -9.87 -4.38
C LYS A 352 -18.37 -9.06 -3.74
N LYS A 353 -18.12 -7.85 -3.23
CA LYS A 353 -19.17 -6.96 -2.69
C LYS A 353 -19.91 -6.16 -3.77
N PHE A 354 -19.33 -6.01 -4.96
CA PHE A 354 -19.88 -5.24 -6.07
C PHE A 354 -20.34 -6.19 -7.18
N GLN A 355 -21.58 -6.69 -7.07
CA GLN A 355 -22.10 -7.73 -7.97
C GLN A 355 -22.09 -7.30 -9.45
N ASN A 356 -22.38 -6.03 -9.71
CA ASN A 356 -22.44 -5.44 -11.06
C ASN A 356 -21.09 -4.89 -11.55
N ALA A 357 -19.98 -5.11 -10.83
CA ALA A 357 -18.72 -4.45 -11.16
C ALA A 357 -17.72 -5.35 -11.91
N VAL A 358 -17.33 -4.88 -13.10
CA VAL A 358 -16.37 -5.53 -14.00
C VAL A 358 -15.00 -4.83 -13.89
N ILE A 359 -13.94 -5.50 -14.36
CA ILE A 359 -12.62 -4.87 -14.43
C ILE A 359 -12.49 -4.32 -15.85
N CYS A 360 -12.34 -3.00 -15.96
CA CYS A 360 -12.15 -2.28 -17.20
C CYS A 360 -10.68 -1.92 -17.39
N LEU A 361 -10.21 -2.00 -18.63
CA LEU A 361 -8.89 -1.57 -19.06
C LEU A 361 -8.99 -0.18 -19.72
N PHE A 362 -8.24 0.80 -19.20
CA PHE A 362 -8.11 2.13 -19.79
C PHE A 362 -6.72 2.25 -20.43
N VAL A 363 -6.66 2.16 -21.76
CA VAL A 363 -5.42 2.24 -22.55
C VAL A 363 -5.07 3.72 -22.81
N PHE A 364 -3.83 4.10 -22.51
CA PHE A 364 -3.39 5.51 -22.56
C PHE A 364 -2.10 5.77 -23.35
N ASP A 365 -1.36 4.74 -23.76
CA ASP A 365 -0.24 4.85 -24.70
C ASP A 365 0.05 3.51 -25.40
N CYS A 366 0.84 3.54 -26.48
CA CYS A 366 1.31 2.34 -27.19
C CYS A 366 2.77 2.49 -27.59
N MET A 367 3.60 1.52 -27.20
CA MET A 367 5.04 1.51 -27.49
C MET A 367 5.37 0.71 -28.75
N LEU A 368 4.48 -0.21 -29.16
CA LEU A 368 4.60 -1.03 -30.35
C LEU A 368 3.19 -1.35 -30.88
N PHE A 369 2.97 -1.30 -32.20
CA PHE A 369 1.69 -1.65 -32.82
C PHE A 369 1.89 -2.15 -34.26
N LYS A 370 1.18 -3.21 -34.67
CA LYS A 370 1.38 -3.91 -35.96
C LYS A 370 2.85 -4.32 -36.20
N GLY A 371 3.56 -4.68 -35.12
CA GLY A 371 5.00 -5.00 -35.14
C GLY A 371 5.94 -3.79 -35.09
N GLU A 372 5.49 -2.59 -35.46
CA GLU A 372 6.33 -1.39 -35.50
C GLU A 372 6.53 -0.74 -34.13
N VAL A 373 7.77 -0.34 -33.84
CA VAL A 373 8.16 0.31 -32.57
C VAL A 373 7.87 1.80 -32.64
N LEU A 374 6.98 2.28 -31.78
CA LEU A 374 6.41 3.63 -31.81
C LEU A 374 7.03 4.60 -30.80
N THR A 375 7.98 4.16 -29.95
CA THR A 375 8.51 4.96 -28.83
C THR A 375 9.05 6.32 -29.24
N ASP A 376 9.67 6.39 -30.41
CA ASP A 376 10.37 7.58 -30.91
C ASP A 376 9.41 8.55 -31.63
N LEU A 377 8.13 8.19 -31.79
CA LEU A 377 7.10 9.05 -32.36
C LEU A 377 6.51 10.01 -31.32
N PRO A 378 6.07 11.22 -31.72
CA PRO A 378 5.28 12.13 -30.87
C PRO A 378 4.07 11.46 -30.21
N PHE A 379 3.74 11.85 -28.98
CA PHE A 379 2.60 11.29 -28.25
C PHE A 379 1.28 11.50 -29.01
N GLN A 380 1.07 12.65 -29.67
CA GLN A 380 -0.10 12.89 -30.50
C GLN A 380 -0.26 11.83 -31.61
N THR A 381 0.85 11.40 -32.23
CA THR A 381 0.86 10.35 -33.26
C THR A 381 0.53 8.99 -32.66
N ARG A 382 1.14 8.63 -31.53
CA ARG A 382 0.85 7.35 -30.82
C ARG A 382 -0.61 7.29 -30.36
N ARG A 383 -1.13 8.39 -29.82
CA ARG A 383 -2.54 8.51 -29.41
C ARG A 383 -3.49 8.37 -30.60
N LYS A 384 -3.20 9.02 -31.73
CA LYS A 384 -4.01 8.86 -32.95
C LYS A 384 -4.00 7.41 -33.46
N ILE A 385 -2.87 6.71 -33.42
CA ILE A 385 -2.80 5.29 -33.80
C ILE A 385 -3.74 4.43 -32.94
N LEU A 386 -3.84 4.70 -31.63
CA LEU A 386 -4.83 4.05 -30.76
C LEU A 386 -6.28 4.37 -31.16
N GLU A 387 -6.59 5.65 -31.38
CA GLU A 387 -7.94 6.13 -31.72
C GLU A 387 -8.44 5.60 -33.07
N ASP A 388 -7.58 5.58 -34.09
CA ASP A 388 -7.89 5.08 -35.43
C ASP A 388 -8.06 3.54 -35.49
N ASN A 389 -7.63 2.78 -34.47
CA ASN A 389 -7.59 1.31 -34.50
C ASN A 389 -8.38 0.60 -33.37
N ILE A 390 -8.94 1.32 -32.39
CA ILE A 390 -9.73 0.72 -31.31
C ILE A 390 -11.23 0.61 -31.64
N LYS A 391 -11.82 -0.55 -31.34
CA LYS A 391 -13.26 -0.75 -31.22
C LYS A 391 -13.61 -0.79 -29.73
N SER A 392 -13.83 0.39 -29.13
CA SER A 392 -14.03 0.52 -27.67
C SER A 392 -15.16 -0.36 -27.14
N LEU A 393 -14.83 -1.27 -26.23
CA LEU A 393 -15.76 -2.15 -25.54
C LEU A 393 -16.12 -1.51 -24.19
N LYS A 394 -17.32 -0.91 -24.12
CA LYS A 394 -17.81 -0.22 -22.91
C LYS A 394 -17.66 -1.11 -21.66
N SER A 395 -17.08 -0.55 -20.60
CA SER A 395 -16.79 -1.20 -19.32
C SER A 395 -15.78 -2.36 -19.36
N TYR A 396 -15.14 -2.64 -20.49
CA TYR A 396 -14.14 -3.70 -20.63
C TYR A 396 -12.80 -3.23 -21.17
N VAL A 397 -12.76 -2.59 -22.34
CA VAL A 397 -11.53 -2.07 -22.97
C VAL A 397 -11.84 -0.74 -23.65
N GLN A 398 -11.32 0.34 -23.08
CA GLN A 398 -11.57 1.71 -23.53
C GLN A 398 -10.24 2.49 -23.60
N LEU A 399 -10.22 3.62 -24.30
CA LEU A 399 -9.13 4.59 -24.16
C LEU A 399 -9.33 5.45 -22.91
N SER A 400 -8.25 6.04 -22.40
CA SER A 400 -8.33 7.14 -21.44
C SER A 400 -9.07 8.35 -22.03
N GLU A 401 -9.87 9.02 -21.21
CA GLU A 401 -10.49 10.31 -21.54
C GLU A 401 -9.41 11.39 -21.61
N ILE A 402 -9.33 12.10 -22.74
CA ILE A 402 -8.26 13.02 -23.08
C ILE A 402 -8.83 14.35 -23.57
N HIS A 403 -8.20 15.45 -23.17
CA HIS A 403 -8.51 16.81 -23.64
C HIS A 403 -7.21 17.51 -24.03
N PHE A 404 -7.20 18.26 -25.13
CA PHE A 404 -6.10 19.18 -25.46
C PHE A 404 -6.38 20.55 -24.82
N LEU A 405 -5.39 21.08 -24.11
CA LEU A 405 -5.48 22.32 -23.34
C LEU A 405 -4.46 23.33 -23.87
N LYS A 406 -4.92 24.53 -24.21
CA LYS A 406 -4.12 25.61 -24.79
C LYS A 406 -3.51 26.54 -23.75
N ASN A 407 -4.12 26.64 -22.57
CA ASN A 407 -3.71 27.60 -21.54
C ASN A 407 -3.98 27.09 -20.11
N LYS A 408 -3.43 27.81 -19.13
CA LYS A 408 -3.55 27.48 -17.71
C LYS A 408 -5.00 27.54 -17.18
N ASN A 409 -5.88 28.38 -17.71
CA ASN A 409 -7.26 28.52 -17.22
C ASN A 409 -8.08 27.28 -17.58
N GLU A 410 -7.94 26.77 -18.81
CA GLU A 410 -8.52 25.49 -19.24
C GLU A 410 -8.05 24.33 -18.34
N LEU A 411 -6.77 24.31 -17.93
CA LEU A 411 -6.24 23.31 -17.00
C LEU A 411 -6.82 23.46 -15.58
N ALA A 412 -6.94 24.68 -15.06
CA ALA A 412 -7.54 24.92 -13.73
C ALA A 412 -9.00 24.46 -13.68
N LEU A 413 -9.80 24.81 -14.70
CA LEU A 413 -11.20 24.38 -14.84
C LEU A 413 -11.33 22.86 -14.98
N MET A 414 -10.47 22.24 -15.78
CA MET A 414 -10.49 20.80 -16.00
C MET A 414 -10.05 20.01 -14.75
N VAL A 415 -9.05 20.49 -14.00
CA VAL A 415 -8.69 19.93 -12.68
C VAL A 415 -9.85 20.10 -11.69
N ALA A 416 -10.50 21.27 -11.65
CA ALA A 416 -11.66 21.49 -10.80
C ALA A 416 -12.83 20.54 -11.13
N LYS A 417 -13.11 20.29 -12.43
CA LYS A 417 -14.10 19.30 -12.88
C LYS A 417 -13.75 17.88 -12.40
N VAL A 418 -12.49 17.47 -12.55
CA VAL A 418 -11.99 16.15 -12.16
C VAL A 418 -12.07 15.94 -10.64
N LEU A 419 -11.70 16.96 -9.85
CA LEU A 419 -11.79 16.92 -8.38
C LEU A 419 -13.25 16.95 -7.87
N LYS A 420 -14.14 17.74 -8.50
CA LYS A 420 -15.59 17.70 -8.20
C LYS A 420 -16.25 16.35 -8.55
N ALA A 421 -15.59 15.51 -9.36
CA ALA A 421 -16.02 14.15 -9.70
C ALA A 421 -15.29 13.05 -8.89
N HIS A 422 -14.61 13.43 -7.79
CA HIS A 422 -13.93 12.52 -6.85
C HIS A 422 -12.80 11.69 -7.48
N LEU A 423 -12.21 12.18 -8.57
CA LEU A 423 -11.08 11.54 -9.25
C LEU A 423 -9.75 12.09 -8.72
N GLU A 424 -8.69 11.27 -8.74
CA GLU A 424 -7.41 11.53 -8.06
C GLU A 424 -6.65 12.77 -8.57
N GLY A 425 -6.98 13.25 -9.77
CA GLY A 425 -6.29 14.34 -10.47
C GLY A 425 -6.06 13.99 -11.94
N VAL A 426 -4.99 14.51 -12.53
CA VAL A 426 -4.70 14.38 -13.98
C VAL A 426 -3.25 14.08 -14.29
N VAL A 427 -3.02 13.50 -15.47
CA VAL A 427 -1.71 13.33 -16.09
C VAL A 427 -1.63 14.20 -17.34
N LEU A 428 -0.64 15.09 -17.38
CA LEU A 428 -0.38 15.98 -18.51
C LEU A 428 0.78 15.43 -19.34
N LYS A 429 0.59 15.43 -20.66
CA LYS A 429 1.52 14.88 -21.66
C LYS A 429 1.79 15.94 -22.73
N ASP A 430 3.07 16.10 -23.07
CA ASP A 430 3.50 16.94 -24.20
C ASP A 430 3.04 16.29 -25.53
N PRO A 431 2.35 17.02 -26.43
CA PRO A 431 1.96 16.52 -27.76
C PRO A 431 3.12 15.95 -28.59
N CYS A 432 4.27 16.61 -28.51
CA CYS A 432 5.52 16.25 -29.20
C CYS A 432 6.35 15.23 -28.42
N GLY A 433 5.98 14.89 -27.18
CA GLY A 433 6.74 14.03 -26.29
C GLY A 433 6.87 12.58 -26.77
N THR A 434 8.09 12.13 -26.99
CA THR A 434 8.42 10.71 -27.24
C THR A 434 8.16 9.85 -25.99
N TYR A 435 7.95 8.55 -26.15
CA TYR A 435 7.84 7.63 -25.03
C TYR A 435 9.24 7.33 -24.49
N GLN A 436 9.51 7.67 -23.23
CA GLN A 436 10.83 7.56 -22.64
C GLN A 436 10.83 6.53 -21.48
N PRO A 437 11.26 5.28 -21.72
CA PRO A 437 11.21 4.22 -20.73
C PRO A 437 11.90 4.60 -19.41
N GLY A 438 11.16 4.54 -18.29
CA GLY A 438 11.69 4.81 -16.95
C GLY A 438 12.05 6.27 -16.64
N LYS A 439 12.05 7.19 -17.62
CA LYS A 439 12.24 8.62 -17.37
C LYS A 439 10.96 9.28 -16.86
N ARG A 440 11.11 10.37 -16.08
CA ARG A 440 10.00 11.20 -15.62
C ARG A 440 9.71 12.33 -16.63
N GLY A 441 9.08 11.97 -17.75
CA GLY A 441 8.75 12.94 -18.82
C GLY A 441 7.32 13.47 -18.77
N TRP A 442 6.39 12.80 -18.10
CA TRP A 442 5.02 13.29 -17.90
C TRP A 442 4.92 14.18 -16.65
N ILE A 443 3.78 14.85 -16.50
CA ILE A 443 3.47 15.69 -15.33
C ILE A 443 2.17 15.13 -14.69
N LYS A 444 2.08 15.10 -13.36
CA LYS A 444 0.85 14.75 -12.63
C LYS A 444 0.42 15.89 -11.70
N VAL A 445 -0.84 16.29 -11.80
CA VAL A 445 -1.47 17.29 -10.93
C VAL A 445 -2.47 16.57 -10.02
N LYS A 446 -2.50 16.94 -8.74
CA LYS A 446 -3.35 16.33 -7.71
C LYS A 446 -3.75 17.33 -6.63
N LYS A 447 -4.84 17.02 -5.92
CA LYS A 447 -5.26 17.70 -4.68
C LYS A 447 -4.11 17.85 -3.67
N ASP A 448 -3.29 16.81 -3.46
CA ASP A 448 -2.22 16.80 -2.44
C ASP A 448 -0.94 17.58 -2.80
N TYR A 449 -0.81 18.14 -4.02
CA TYR A 449 0.37 18.94 -4.43
C TYR A 449 0.05 20.42 -4.68
N LEU A 450 -1.20 20.73 -5.03
CA LEU A 450 -1.60 22.08 -5.44
C LEU A 450 -1.43 23.10 -4.32
N TYR A 451 -0.92 24.27 -4.68
CA TYR A 451 -0.67 25.41 -3.78
C TYR A 451 0.16 25.03 -2.55
N GLN A 452 1.22 24.24 -2.75
CA GLN A 452 2.11 23.73 -1.69
C GLN A 452 1.38 22.81 -0.69
N GLY A 453 0.36 22.08 -1.14
CA GLY A 453 -0.42 21.17 -0.30
C GLY A 453 -1.59 21.84 0.45
N LYS A 454 -1.85 23.14 0.26
CA LYS A 454 -2.99 23.85 0.90
C LYS A 454 -4.38 23.34 0.52
N MET A 455 -4.48 22.48 -0.51
CA MET A 455 -5.71 21.79 -0.90
C MET A 455 -5.80 20.34 -0.37
N ALA A 456 -4.77 19.84 0.31
CA ALA A 456 -4.74 18.48 0.84
C ALA A 456 -5.62 18.31 2.08
N ASP A 457 -6.06 17.08 2.35
CA ASP A 457 -6.81 16.77 3.57
C ASP A 457 -5.83 16.60 4.75
N SER A 458 -6.05 17.35 5.84
CA SER A 458 -5.19 17.35 7.03
C SER A 458 -5.97 17.28 8.35
N ALA A 459 -5.31 16.81 9.41
CA ALA A 459 -5.81 16.81 10.78
C ALA A 459 -4.66 17.08 11.77
N ASP A 460 -4.97 17.77 12.88
CA ASP A 460 -4.02 18.00 13.97
C ASP A 460 -4.10 16.82 14.95
N LEU A 461 -3.10 15.95 14.98
CA LEU A 461 -3.14 14.69 15.72
C LEU A 461 -2.04 14.61 16.78
N VAL A 462 -2.33 13.91 17.88
CA VAL A 462 -1.38 13.71 18.99
C VAL A 462 -0.49 12.49 18.73
N VAL A 463 0.80 12.60 19.06
CA VAL A 463 1.73 11.47 19.04
C VAL A 463 1.46 10.55 20.24
N LEU A 464 0.83 9.39 20.03
CA LEU A 464 0.51 8.45 21.11
C LEU A 464 1.62 7.42 21.38
N GLY A 465 2.56 7.28 20.44
CA GLY A 465 3.70 6.37 20.55
C GLY A 465 4.57 6.37 19.30
N ALA A 466 5.71 5.68 19.35
CA ALA A 466 6.66 5.62 18.25
C ALA A 466 7.37 4.26 18.17
N SER A 467 7.77 3.89 16.95
CA SER A 467 8.66 2.77 16.64
C SER A 467 9.94 3.27 15.98
N TYR A 468 11.00 2.49 16.12
CA TYR A 468 12.28 2.73 15.45
C TYR A 468 12.15 2.60 13.92
N GLY A 469 13.11 3.18 13.20
CA GLY A 469 13.26 2.99 11.76
C GLY A 469 13.96 1.68 11.39
N SER A 470 14.38 1.57 10.14
CA SER A 470 15.19 0.43 9.66
C SER A 470 16.29 0.88 8.70
N GLY A 471 17.32 0.06 8.54
CA GLY A 471 18.59 0.47 7.94
C GLY A 471 19.19 1.62 8.73
N ARG A 472 19.60 2.70 8.04
CA ARG A 472 20.19 3.94 8.62
C ARG A 472 19.33 4.68 9.66
N LYS A 473 18.14 4.16 10.00
CA LYS A 473 17.21 4.73 10.99
C LYS A 473 16.86 3.75 12.11
N GLY A 474 17.57 2.62 12.24
CA GLY A 474 17.56 1.83 13.48
C GLY A 474 17.98 2.71 14.67
N GLY A 475 17.45 2.43 15.86
CA GLY A 475 17.79 3.18 17.07
C GLY A 475 17.25 4.62 17.13
N VAL A 476 16.73 5.16 16.01
CA VAL A 476 16.10 6.49 15.93
C VAL A 476 14.59 6.35 15.74
N LEU A 477 13.80 6.97 16.61
CA LEU A 477 12.33 6.98 16.50
C LEU A 477 11.93 7.61 15.16
N SER A 478 11.26 6.83 14.31
CA SER A 478 11.06 7.16 12.89
C SER A 478 9.66 6.89 12.36
N ILE A 479 8.87 6.08 13.07
CA ILE A 479 7.50 5.71 12.70
C ILE A 479 6.59 6.07 13.87
N PHE A 480 5.77 7.10 13.71
CA PHE A 480 4.98 7.68 14.79
C PHE A 480 3.51 7.25 14.67
N LEU A 481 2.91 6.84 15.78
CA LEU A 481 1.50 6.45 15.86
C LEU A 481 0.67 7.65 16.29
N MET A 482 -0.09 8.19 15.33
CA MET A 482 -0.89 9.39 15.50
C MET A 482 -2.32 9.02 15.89
N GLY A 483 -2.92 9.79 16.79
CA GLY A 483 -4.27 9.54 17.27
C GLY A 483 -5.03 10.79 17.72
N CYS A 484 -6.28 10.58 18.12
CA CYS A 484 -7.19 11.60 18.64
C CYS A 484 -7.87 11.11 19.92
N PHE A 485 -8.44 12.05 20.69
CA PHE A 485 -9.29 11.73 21.83
C PHE A 485 -10.74 11.47 21.39
N ASP A 486 -11.44 10.55 22.06
CA ASP A 486 -12.89 10.39 21.88
C ASP A 486 -13.64 10.78 23.16
N ASN A 487 -14.31 11.93 23.09
CA ASN A 487 -15.13 12.50 24.16
C ASN A 487 -16.35 11.62 24.56
N ARG A 488 -16.68 10.57 23.80
CA ARG A 488 -17.75 9.59 24.12
C ARG A 488 -17.28 8.47 25.06
N ASP A 489 -15.99 8.13 24.98
CA ASP A 489 -15.38 7.00 25.71
C ASP A 489 -14.29 7.43 26.71
N PHE A 490 -13.82 8.68 26.61
CA PHE A 490 -12.66 9.22 27.34
C PHE A 490 -11.35 8.43 27.08
N LEU A 491 -11.20 7.93 25.85
CA LEU A 491 -10.05 7.13 25.41
C LEU A 491 -9.35 7.76 24.20
N TRP A 492 -8.04 7.62 24.16
CA TRP A 492 -7.21 7.93 22.99
C TRP A 492 -7.26 6.78 21.99
N LYS A 493 -7.54 7.11 20.72
CA LYS A 493 -7.79 6.15 19.64
C LYS A 493 -6.84 6.41 18.46
N THR A 494 -6.41 5.35 17.77
CA THR A 494 -5.39 5.42 16.72
C THR A 494 -6.00 5.84 15.38
N VAL A 495 -5.37 6.80 14.69
CA VAL A 495 -5.77 7.26 13.35
C VAL A 495 -4.85 6.71 12.26
N THR A 496 -3.53 6.84 12.41
CA THR A 496 -2.57 6.41 11.36
C THR A 496 -1.14 6.26 11.88
N LYS A 497 -0.28 5.55 11.12
CA LYS A 497 1.18 5.51 11.32
C LYS A 497 1.89 6.36 10.27
N VAL A 498 2.65 7.37 10.70
CA VAL A 498 3.37 8.31 9.83
C VAL A 498 4.89 8.12 9.95
N HIS A 499 5.59 8.21 8.82
CA HIS A 499 7.06 7.99 8.74
C HIS A 499 7.76 8.94 7.76
N THR A 500 7.04 9.94 7.23
CA THR A 500 7.56 10.94 6.27
C THR A 500 7.10 12.34 6.68
N GLY A 501 7.84 13.37 6.26
CA GLY A 501 7.60 14.77 6.63
C GLY A 501 8.88 15.42 7.16
N LEU A 502 9.41 14.90 8.27
CA LEU A 502 10.66 15.36 8.87
C LEU A 502 11.89 14.97 8.03
N ASP A 503 12.83 15.89 7.87
CA ASP A 503 14.21 15.62 7.47
C ASP A 503 14.97 14.85 8.56
N ASP A 504 16.28 14.64 8.37
CA ASP A 504 17.08 13.78 9.24
C ASP A 504 17.58 14.49 10.51
N ASN A 505 17.69 15.83 10.53
CA ASN A 505 18.07 16.58 11.73
C ASN A 505 16.87 16.73 12.67
N ALA A 506 15.74 17.24 12.15
CA ALA A 506 14.51 17.41 12.92
C ALA A 506 13.97 16.09 13.51
N ARG A 507 14.34 14.94 12.91
CA ARG A 507 14.02 13.61 13.44
C ARG A 507 14.90 13.20 14.62
N LEU A 508 16.15 13.65 14.71
CA LEU A 508 17.01 13.40 15.86
C LEU A 508 16.57 14.26 17.06
N GLU A 509 16.24 15.53 16.82
CA GLU A 509 15.64 16.43 17.83
C GLU A 509 14.34 15.82 18.41
N VAL A 510 13.40 15.44 17.52
CA VAL A 510 12.15 14.75 17.91
C VAL A 510 12.39 13.39 18.59
N HIS A 511 13.46 12.67 18.25
CA HIS A 511 13.81 11.43 18.94
C HIS A 511 14.20 11.70 20.40
N ASP A 512 15.11 12.65 20.63
CA ASP A 512 15.60 13.00 21.96
C ASP A 512 14.51 13.63 22.84
N GLU A 513 13.56 14.36 22.26
CA GLU A 513 12.38 14.86 22.99
C GLU A 513 11.42 13.72 23.37
N LEU A 514 10.96 12.94 22.39
CA LEU A 514 9.93 11.92 22.63
C LEU A 514 10.43 10.78 23.51
N LEU A 515 11.72 10.40 23.46
CA LEU A 515 12.28 9.34 24.30
C LEU A 515 12.18 9.66 25.80
N LYS A 516 12.19 10.95 26.18
CA LYS A 516 11.98 11.41 27.57
C LYS A 516 10.51 11.26 27.99
N LEU A 517 9.58 11.55 27.08
CA LEU A 517 8.12 11.54 27.30
C LEU A 517 7.49 10.14 27.16
N MET A 518 8.17 9.20 26.53
CA MET A 518 7.66 7.85 26.26
C MET A 518 8.27 6.76 27.18
N GLU A 519 7.64 5.61 27.22
CA GLU A 519 8.11 4.35 27.84
C GLU A 519 7.97 3.18 26.85
N ARG A 520 8.78 2.12 27.02
CA ARG A 520 8.77 0.96 26.11
C ARG A 520 7.46 0.17 26.27
N SER A 521 6.79 -0.13 25.17
CA SER A 521 5.45 -0.73 25.20
C SER A 521 5.49 -2.21 25.62
N ASN A 522 4.36 -2.69 26.17
CA ASN A 522 4.19 -4.09 26.53
C ASN A 522 2.84 -4.62 25.99
N PRO A 523 2.81 -5.63 25.08
CA PRO A 523 1.58 -6.20 24.52
C PRO A 523 0.59 -6.83 25.52
N HIS A 524 1.02 -7.01 26.78
CA HIS A 524 0.21 -7.54 27.88
C HIS A 524 -0.25 -6.44 28.86
N LEU A 525 0.34 -5.25 28.81
CA LEU A 525 0.10 -4.10 29.70
C LEU A 525 -0.10 -2.84 28.85
N VAL A 526 -1.23 -2.79 28.13
CA VAL A 526 -1.64 -1.58 27.38
C VAL A 526 -2.28 -0.59 28.37
N PRO A 527 -1.89 0.70 28.38
CA PRO A 527 -2.41 1.67 29.34
C PRO A 527 -3.93 1.90 29.25
N ASN A 528 -4.60 2.07 30.39
CA ASN A 528 -6.07 2.24 30.47
C ASN A 528 -6.62 3.41 29.64
N TRP A 529 -5.81 4.43 29.32
CA TRP A 529 -6.20 5.59 28.52
C TRP A 529 -6.18 5.33 27.00
N PHE A 530 -5.69 4.17 26.55
CA PHE A 530 -5.37 3.89 25.15
C PHE A 530 -6.18 2.72 24.56
N LEU A 531 -6.85 2.95 23.44
CA LEU A 531 -7.56 1.91 22.68
C LEU A 531 -6.86 1.68 21.34
N CYS A 532 -6.14 0.55 21.24
CA CYS A 532 -5.31 0.21 20.07
C CYS A 532 -5.44 -1.28 19.71
N ASN A 533 -5.49 -1.58 18.42
CA ASN A 533 -5.42 -2.95 17.91
C ASN A 533 -3.97 -3.47 18.02
N LYS A 534 -3.76 -4.67 18.59
CA LYS A 534 -2.41 -5.21 18.88
C LYS A 534 -1.39 -5.13 17.72
N PRO A 535 -1.73 -5.34 16.43
CA PRO A 535 -0.79 -5.17 15.32
C PRO A 535 -0.34 -3.71 15.06
N LEU A 536 -1.06 -2.72 15.57
CA LEU A 536 -0.69 -1.31 15.50
C LEU A 536 0.11 -0.83 16.71
N LEU A 537 0.29 -1.64 17.75
CA LEU A 537 1.11 -1.26 18.91
C LEU A 537 2.51 -0.80 18.45
N PRO A 538 3.01 0.35 18.91
CA PRO A 538 4.36 0.85 18.61
C PRO A 538 5.38 0.33 19.64
N ASP A 539 6.66 0.59 19.42
CA ASP A 539 7.74 0.08 20.30
C ASP A 539 7.77 0.85 21.63
N PHE A 540 7.32 2.11 21.62
CA PHE A 540 7.18 3.00 22.77
C PHE A 540 5.81 3.71 22.76
N LEU A 541 5.24 3.94 23.94
CA LEU A 541 4.01 4.70 24.16
C LEU A 541 4.29 5.95 24.99
N ALA A 542 3.43 6.97 24.87
CA ALA A 542 3.41 8.12 25.76
C ALA A 542 3.26 7.69 27.24
N LYS A 543 3.94 8.36 28.17
CA LYS A 543 3.69 8.20 29.62
C LYS A 543 2.37 8.88 30.02
N ASP A 544 2.20 10.13 29.58
CA ASP A 544 0.96 10.89 29.64
C ASP A 544 0.65 11.47 28.24
N PRO A 545 -0.44 11.07 27.57
CA PRO A 545 -0.80 11.60 26.25
C PRO A 545 -1.10 13.11 26.25
N LEU A 546 -1.36 13.73 27.41
CA LEU A 546 -1.58 15.18 27.51
C LEU A 546 -0.30 16.01 27.41
N GLN A 547 0.88 15.42 27.67
CA GLN A 547 2.19 16.08 27.48
C GLN A 547 2.77 15.87 26.08
N MET A 548 2.08 15.12 25.21
CA MET A 548 2.61 14.77 23.90
C MET A 548 2.36 15.87 22.87
N PRO A 549 3.30 16.10 21.92
CA PRO A 549 3.13 17.12 20.92
C PRO A 549 2.00 16.78 19.94
N VAL A 550 1.34 17.84 19.47
CA VAL A 550 0.39 17.79 18.35
C VAL A 550 1.15 18.04 17.05
N TRP A 551 0.92 17.23 16.03
CA TRP A 551 1.46 17.45 14.69
C TRP A 551 0.34 17.51 13.65
N GLU A 552 0.52 18.39 12.67
CA GLU A 552 -0.35 18.51 11.51
C GLU A 552 -0.01 17.36 10.54
N ILE A 553 -0.94 16.42 10.38
CA ILE A 553 -0.80 15.25 9.52
C ILE A 553 -1.66 15.42 8.28
N THR A 554 -1.00 15.48 7.13
CA THR A 554 -1.62 15.67 5.81
C THR A 554 -1.58 14.38 5.01
N GLY A 555 -2.63 14.10 4.22
CA GLY A 555 -2.71 12.95 3.32
C GLY A 555 -3.33 13.26 1.96
N ALA A 556 -3.52 12.21 1.16
CA ALA A 556 -4.19 12.31 -0.13
C ALA A 556 -5.73 12.29 -0.02
N GLU A 557 -6.25 11.57 0.98
CA GLU A 557 -7.67 11.44 1.32
C GLU A 557 -7.82 10.85 2.74
N PHE A 558 -8.95 11.10 3.39
CA PHE A 558 -9.41 10.29 4.52
C PHE A 558 -10.10 9.03 4.02
N THR A 559 -9.81 7.88 4.64
CA THR A 559 -10.29 6.54 4.27
C THR A 559 -10.92 5.85 5.47
N LYS A 560 -11.66 4.75 5.23
CA LYS A 560 -12.27 3.94 6.30
C LYS A 560 -11.84 2.48 6.19
N SER A 561 -11.11 1.98 7.19
CA SER A 561 -10.62 0.61 7.31
C SER A 561 -10.85 0.07 8.74
N GLY A 562 -11.04 -1.25 8.89
CA GLY A 562 -11.27 -1.87 10.21
C GLY A 562 -10.02 -1.96 11.10
N GLU A 563 -8.91 -1.34 10.73
CA GLU A 563 -7.61 -1.46 11.40
C GLU A 563 -7.43 -0.41 12.51
N ASN A 564 -8.05 0.77 12.37
CA ASN A 564 -7.92 1.89 13.30
C ASN A 564 -9.14 2.03 14.22
N THR A 565 -8.92 2.42 15.47
CA THR A 565 -9.95 2.41 16.51
C THR A 565 -10.86 3.65 16.48
N THR A 566 -10.50 4.66 15.69
CA THR A 566 -11.24 5.91 15.42
C THR A 566 -12.42 5.73 14.47
N ALA A 567 -13.39 4.90 14.86
CA ALA A 567 -14.50 4.47 14.01
C ALA A 567 -14.07 3.90 12.64
N GLY A 568 -12.81 3.43 12.55
CA GLY A 568 -12.15 2.99 11.32
C GLY A 568 -11.58 4.09 10.42
N ILE A 569 -11.63 5.37 10.78
CA ILE A 569 -11.10 6.46 9.95
C ILE A 569 -9.56 6.46 9.98
N SER A 570 -8.93 6.61 8.81
CA SER A 570 -7.47 6.68 8.67
C SER A 570 -7.03 7.54 7.47
N ILE A 571 -5.82 8.09 7.51
CA ILE A 571 -5.29 8.99 6.47
C ILE A 571 -4.46 8.20 5.44
N ARG A 572 -4.76 8.32 4.13
CA ARG A 572 -4.01 7.67 3.04
C ARG A 572 -2.75 8.48 2.69
N PHE A 573 -1.60 7.82 2.63
CA PHE A 573 -0.27 8.41 2.41
C PHE A 573 0.07 9.57 3.37
N PRO A 574 0.00 9.34 4.70
CA PRO A 574 0.16 10.38 5.71
C PRO A 574 1.59 10.94 5.74
N ARG A 575 1.69 12.24 6.00
CA ARG A 575 2.95 12.99 6.16
C ARG A 575 2.80 14.01 7.27
N ILE A 576 3.86 14.21 8.05
CA ILE A 576 3.96 15.36 8.96
C ILE A 576 4.21 16.60 8.08
N THR A 577 3.30 17.56 8.07
CA THR A 577 3.51 18.86 7.38
C THR A 577 4.01 19.94 8.34
N ARG A 578 3.59 19.91 9.60
CA ARG A 578 4.00 20.91 10.61
C ARG A 578 3.98 20.34 12.03
N LEU A 579 5.00 20.67 12.82
CA LEU A 579 5.02 20.50 14.27
C LEU A 579 4.17 21.62 14.88
N ARG A 580 3.10 21.30 15.62
CA ARG A 580 2.13 22.30 16.14
C ARG A 580 2.48 22.71 17.57
N ASN A 581 3.61 23.41 17.70
CA ASN A 581 4.06 23.99 18.98
C ASN A 581 3.06 25.07 19.51
N ASP A 582 2.10 25.48 18.68
CA ASP A 582 0.97 26.35 18.99
C ASP A 582 -0.27 25.61 19.52
N LYS A 583 -0.23 24.28 19.72
CA LYS A 583 -1.35 23.47 20.21
C LYS A 583 -0.92 22.47 21.29
N THR A 584 -1.77 22.32 22.32
CA THR A 584 -1.69 21.22 23.28
C THR A 584 -2.52 20.02 22.81
N ALA A 585 -2.34 18.87 23.43
CA ALA A 585 -3.14 17.66 23.16
C ALA A 585 -4.67 17.88 23.30
N LYS A 586 -5.12 18.92 24.02
CA LYS A 586 -6.55 19.28 24.13
C LYS A 586 -7.08 20.06 22.92
N ASP A 587 -6.19 20.72 22.17
CA ASP A 587 -6.51 21.54 21.00
C ASP A 587 -6.39 20.74 19.68
N ALA A 588 -6.00 19.46 19.78
CA ALA A 588 -5.95 18.52 18.67
C ALA A 588 -7.35 18.20 18.13
N THR A 589 -7.42 17.66 16.90
CA THR A 589 -8.65 17.12 16.32
C THR A 589 -9.18 15.98 17.21
N ASP A 590 -10.40 16.09 17.73
CA ASP A 590 -11.09 15.00 18.43
C ASP A 590 -11.79 14.05 17.44
N LEU A 591 -12.31 12.92 17.92
CA LEU A 591 -12.95 11.94 17.02
C LEU A 591 -14.25 12.47 16.38
N LYS A 592 -15.01 13.36 17.04
CA LYS A 592 -16.18 13.98 16.41
C LYS A 592 -15.75 14.87 15.23
N HIS A 593 -14.74 15.70 15.42
CA HIS A 593 -14.24 16.57 14.35
C HIS A 593 -13.53 15.78 13.24
N LEU A 594 -12.90 14.63 13.56
CA LEU A 594 -12.38 13.71 12.55
C LEU A 594 -13.50 13.03 11.72
N GLU A 595 -14.64 12.71 12.34
CA GLU A 595 -15.84 12.23 11.66
C GLU A 595 -16.44 13.32 10.75
N GLU A 596 -16.45 14.59 11.20
CA GLU A 596 -16.85 15.75 10.39
C GLU A 596 -15.92 16.00 9.19
N LEU A 597 -14.59 15.97 9.40
CA LEU A 597 -13.58 16.14 8.34
C LEU A 597 -13.66 15.02 7.28
N TYR A 598 -13.95 13.78 7.69
CA TYR A 598 -14.13 12.66 6.79
C TYR A 598 -15.33 12.83 5.84
N GLU A 599 -16.48 13.27 6.36
CA GLU A 599 -17.65 13.53 5.52
C GLU A 599 -17.53 14.85 4.73
N ALA A 600 -16.83 15.86 5.25
CA ALA A 600 -16.51 17.07 4.50
C ALA A 600 -15.59 16.80 3.29
N SER A 601 -14.53 15.99 3.47
CA SER A 601 -13.59 15.58 2.41
C SER A 601 -14.29 14.89 1.24
N LYS A 602 -15.32 14.06 1.52
CA LYS A 602 -16.18 13.47 0.50
C LYS A 602 -17.11 14.48 -0.17
N ASN A 603 -17.92 15.19 0.62
CA ASN A 603 -19.08 15.88 0.08
C ASN A 603 -18.75 17.27 -0.48
N ASN A 604 -17.76 17.96 0.09
CA ASN A 604 -17.43 19.35 -0.19
C ASN A 604 -15.97 19.53 -0.65
N VAL A 605 -15.64 19.01 -1.85
CA VAL A 605 -14.32 19.21 -2.44
C VAL A 605 -14.14 20.67 -2.85
N ASN A 606 -13.49 21.47 -1.99
CA ASN A 606 -13.18 22.87 -2.29
C ASN A 606 -12.23 22.97 -3.49
N VAL A 607 -12.60 23.80 -4.47
CA VAL A 607 -11.79 24.10 -5.66
C VAL A 607 -11.62 25.61 -5.89
N ASP A 608 -11.93 26.43 -4.89
CA ASP A 608 -12.03 27.89 -5.04
C ASP A 608 -10.67 28.51 -5.39
N LEU A 609 -9.57 27.92 -4.90
CA LEU A 609 -8.21 28.34 -5.25
C LEU A 609 -7.90 28.16 -6.75
N LEU A 610 -8.48 27.13 -7.39
CA LEU A 610 -8.37 26.91 -8.85
C LEU A 610 -9.28 27.88 -9.61
N LEU A 611 -10.51 28.11 -9.15
CA LEU A 611 -11.47 28.97 -9.83
C LEU A 611 -11.11 30.46 -9.73
N LYS A 612 -10.44 30.88 -8.65
CA LYS A 612 -9.83 32.22 -8.50
C LYS A 612 -8.73 32.54 -9.52
N LEU A 613 -8.23 31.55 -10.28
CA LEU A 613 -7.32 31.79 -11.41
C LEU A 613 -8.04 32.08 -12.74
N CYS A 614 -9.38 32.01 -12.76
CA CYS A 614 -10.17 32.00 -14.00
C CYS A 614 -11.13 33.19 -14.16
N ASP A 615 -11.27 34.07 -13.18
CA ASP A 615 -12.22 35.19 -13.17
C ASP A 615 -13.67 34.77 -13.51
N GLN A 616 -14.10 33.62 -12.97
CA GLN A 616 -15.44 33.06 -13.13
C GLN A 616 -16.06 32.70 -11.77
N PRO A 617 -17.36 32.97 -11.55
CA PRO A 617 -18.06 32.55 -10.33
C PRO A 617 -18.20 31.03 -10.25
N SER A 618 -18.24 30.49 -9.03
CA SER A 618 -18.19 29.04 -8.77
C SER A 618 -19.44 28.24 -9.18
N ASN A 619 -20.54 28.93 -9.51
CA ASN A 619 -21.86 28.36 -9.76
C ASN A 619 -22.09 27.90 -11.21
N ASP A 620 -21.42 28.50 -12.20
CA ASP A 620 -21.75 28.28 -13.63
C ASP A 620 -21.12 27.02 -14.25
N ILE A 621 -20.39 26.23 -13.45
CA ILE A 621 -19.78 24.97 -13.91
C ILE A 621 -20.85 23.87 -13.97
N VAL A 622 -21.61 23.86 -15.08
CA VAL A 622 -22.63 22.84 -15.37
C VAL A 622 -21.98 21.46 -15.46
N ILE A 623 -22.16 20.63 -14.42
CA ILE A 623 -21.64 19.27 -14.34
C ILE A 623 -22.41 18.34 -15.30
N ASN A 624 -22.06 18.42 -16.57
CA ASN A 624 -22.21 17.28 -17.46
C ASN A 624 -21.14 16.26 -17.08
N GLY A 625 -21.54 15.21 -16.36
CA GLY A 625 -20.72 14.02 -16.13
C GLY A 625 -20.19 13.44 -17.46
N PRO A 626 -19.10 12.65 -17.44
CA PRO A 626 -18.35 12.29 -18.64
C PRO A 626 -19.21 11.57 -19.70
N LYS A 627 -19.64 12.33 -20.71
CA LYS A 627 -20.45 11.83 -21.83
C LYS A 627 -19.55 11.08 -22.81
N CYS A 628 -19.43 9.78 -22.61
CA CYS A 628 -18.85 8.87 -23.61
C CYS A 628 -19.49 9.11 -24.99
N LEU A 629 -18.68 9.09 -26.05
CA LEU A 629 -19.06 9.66 -27.35
C LEU A 629 -20.34 9.02 -27.91
N LYS A 630 -21.30 9.87 -28.30
CA LYS A 630 -22.31 9.48 -29.30
C LYS A 630 -21.61 9.36 -30.65
N THR A 631 -21.55 8.15 -31.21
CA THR A 631 -21.02 7.91 -32.55
C THR A 631 -21.86 8.62 -33.60
N ARG A 632 -21.19 9.29 -34.56
CA ARG A 632 -21.86 9.80 -35.77
C ARG A 632 -22.14 8.61 -36.68
N THR A 633 -23.40 8.37 -37.03
CA THR A 633 -23.79 7.33 -37.99
C THR A 633 -23.31 7.70 -39.40
N PRO A 634 -22.87 6.73 -40.23
CA PRO A 634 -22.62 6.96 -41.65
C PRO A 634 -23.90 7.35 -42.40
N MET A 635 -23.77 8.15 -43.46
CA MET A 635 -24.85 8.38 -44.41
C MET A 635 -25.18 7.07 -45.12
N LYS A 636 -26.47 6.71 -45.20
CA LYS A 636 -26.94 5.62 -46.07
C LYS A 636 -27.32 6.18 -47.44
N HIS A 637 -26.92 5.48 -48.50
CA HIS A 637 -27.54 5.66 -49.81
C HIS A 637 -29.04 5.31 -49.76
N GLN A 638 -29.82 5.98 -50.62
CA GLN A 638 -31.19 5.58 -50.90
C GLN A 638 -31.20 4.33 -51.77
N THR A 639 -32.02 3.34 -51.39
CA THR A 639 -32.68 2.44 -52.33
C THR A 639 -34.12 2.27 -51.85
N THR A 640 -35.07 2.23 -52.77
CA THR A 640 -36.51 2.24 -52.51
C THR A 640 -37.10 0.85 -52.31
N ILE A 641 -38.37 0.85 -51.85
CA ILE A 641 -39.45 -0.16 -51.99
C ILE A 641 -40.12 -0.48 -50.64
N ASP A 642 -40.97 0.47 -50.23
CA ASP A 642 -42.43 0.35 -50.15
C ASP A 642 -43.20 -0.79 -49.42
N ILE A 643 -44.39 -0.36 -48.99
CA ILE A 643 -45.64 -1.09 -48.73
C ILE A 643 -45.90 -1.72 -47.33
N PHE A 644 -46.78 -1.02 -46.57
CA PHE A 644 -47.86 -1.47 -45.66
C PHE A 644 -47.50 -2.41 -44.46
N THR A 645 -48.19 -2.39 -43.30
CA THR A 645 -49.51 -1.82 -42.96
C THR A 645 -49.54 -1.20 -41.55
N LYS A 646 -50.59 -0.42 -41.26
CA LYS A 646 -51.13 -0.11 -39.92
C LYS A 646 -51.56 -1.44 -39.22
N THR A 647 -51.88 -1.54 -37.92
CA THR A 647 -52.64 -0.60 -37.06
C THR A 647 -52.37 -0.85 -35.57
N SER A 648 -52.70 0.13 -34.73
CA SER A 648 -52.72 0.06 -33.27
C SER A 648 -53.93 -0.70 -32.71
N LEU A 649 -53.84 -1.22 -31.47
CA LEU A 649 -54.79 -0.94 -30.37
C LEU A 649 -54.30 -1.49 -29.01
N LYS A 650 -55.09 -1.28 -27.93
CA LYS A 650 -54.75 -1.55 -26.51
C LYS A 650 -55.73 -2.54 -25.87
N ARG A 651 -55.27 -3.18 -24.77
CA ARG A 651 -56.05 -3.71 -23.61
C ARG A 651 -57.24 -4.65 -23.89
N SER A 652 -57.23 -5.81 -23.24
CA SER A 652 -57.95 -6.03 -21.96
C SER A 652 -57.58 -7.38 -21.31
N GLU A 653 -57.94 -7.55 -20.04
CA GLU A 653 -57.87 -8.81 -19.28
C GLU A 653 -59.15 -9.63 -19.47
N ILE A 654 -59.12 -10.95 -19.17
CA ILE A 654 -60.27 -11.75 -18.68
C ILE A 654 -59.79 -13.14 -18.19
N ASN A 655 -60.58 -13.79 -17.33
CA ASN A 655 -60.24 -14.97 -16.51
C ASN A 655 -60.66 -16.33 -17.12
N GLU A 656 -60.15 -17.40 -16.48
CA GLU A 656 -60.80 -18.70 -16.21
C GLU A 656 -61.32 -19.60 -17.35
N SER A 657 -60.81 -20.84 -17.41
CA SER A 657 -61.53 -22.03 -16.90
C SER A 657 -60.67 -23.31 -16.98
N ASN A 658 -61.10 -24.39 -16.31
CA ASN A 658 -60.33 -25.64 -16.12
C ASN A 658 -60.81 -26.79 -17.02
N VAL A 659 -59.98 -27.82 -17.19
CA VAL A 659 -60.39 -29.20 -17.53
C VAL A 659 -59.62 -30.19 -16.63
N GLU A 660 -60.28 -31.29 -16.23
CA GLU A 660 -59.82 -32.33 -15.30
C GLU A 660 -59.12 -33.50 -16.05
N GLY A 661 -58.51 -34.53 -15.45
CA GLY A 661 -58.32 -34.93 -14.04
C GLY A 661 -57.62 -36.31 -13.93
N GLY A 662 -57.48 -36.85 -12.70
CA GLY A 662 -56.89 -38.19 -12.42
C GLY A 662 -55.69 -38.14 -11.45
N VAL A 663 -55.83 -38.26 -10.12
CA VAL A 663 -56.18 -39.45 -9.29
C VAL A 663 -55.04 -40.48 -9.29
N ASP A 664 -54.32 -40.77 -8.19
CA ASP A 664 -54.31 -40.26 -6.79
C ASP A 664 -52.84 -40.41 -6.25
N LYS A 665 -52.37 -40.71 -5.03
CA LYS A 665 -52.79 -41.05 -3.63
C LYS A 665 -51.54 -40.68 -2.77
N ASN A 666 -51.50 -40.37 -1.46
CA ASN A 666 -52.37 -40.56 -0.30
C ASN A 666 -51.96 -39.53 0.82
N ARG A 667 -52.40 -39.74 2.07
CA ARG A 667 -51.94 -39.14 3.36
C ARG A 667 -52.06 -37.61 3.55
N LYS A 668 -53.15 -37.23 4.24
CA LYS A 668 -53.36 -35.98 4.99
C LYS A 668 -53.91 -36.30 6.39
N ARG A 669 -53.75 -35.35 7.35
CA ARG A 669 -54.62 -34.98 8.51
C ARG A 669 -53.82 -34.78 9.81
N LYS A 670 -54.24 -33.92 10.76
CA LYS A 670 -54.93 -32.60 10.69
C LYS A 670 -54.96 -31.97 12.11
N ILE A 671 -54.87 -30.64 12.17
CA ILE A 671 -55.54 -29.67 13.09
C ILE A 671 -56.27 -30.23 14.34
N PRO A 672 -56.01 -29.66 15.54
CA PRO A 672 -56.99 -29.47 16.62
C PRO A 672 -57.47 -28.01 16.75
N ARG A 673 -58.63 -27.78 17.41
CA ARG A 673 -59.23 -26.47 17.73
C ARG A 673 -60.21 -26.63 18.92
N GLU A 674 -60.62 -25.51 19.52
CA GLU A 674 -61.62 -25.39 20.63
C GLU A 674 -61.08 -25.78 22.04
N LYS A 675 -61.50 -25.15 23.17
CA LYS A 675 -62.45 -24.02 23.39
C LYS A 675 -62.21 -23.26 24.72
N GLU A 676 -62.86 -22.09 24.84
CA GLU A 676 -63.31 -21.32 26.04
C GLU A 676 -62.44 -21.25 27.32
N LYS A 677 -62.00 -20.07 27.81
CA LYS A 677 -62.70 -18.84 28.33
C LYS A 677 -63.14 -18.90 29.80
N GLN A 678 -62.45 -18.13 30.65
CA GLN A 678 -63.05 -17.21 31.63
C GLN A 678 -62.19 -15.92 31.67
N SER A 679 -62.74 -14.81 32.18
CA SER A 679 -62.17 -13.46 32.01
C SER A 679 -62.33 -12.57 33.24
N LYS A 680 -61.42 -11.59 33.42
CA LYS A 680 -61.76 -10.25 33.94
C LYS A 680 -60.63 -9.21 33.81
N VAL A 681 -61.05 -7.98 33.46
CA VAL A 681 -60.40 -6.66 33.61
C VAL A 681 -59.15 -6.37 32.76
N GLU A 682 -59.13 -5.17 32.16
CA GLU A 682 -58.02 -4.58 31.42
C GLU A 682 -57.12 -3.71 32.32
N VAL A 683 -55.83 -3.64 32.00
CA VAL A 683 -55.10 -2.37 31.96
C VAL A 683 -54.31 -2.35 30.65
N LYS A 684 -54.43 -1.26 29.87
CA LYS A 684 -53.59 -1.04 28.68
C LYS A 684 -52.44 -0.12 29.05
N GLU A 685 -51.25 -0.69 29.23
CA GLU A 685 -50.01 0.10 29.24
C GLU A 685 -49.52 0.31 27.81
N SER A 686 -49.31 1.57 27.43
CA SER A 686 -48.83 1.96 26.11
C SER A 686 -47.32 1.74 26.00
N LYS A 687 -46.89 0.85 25.10
CA LYS A 687 -45.47 0.73 24.76
C LYS A 687 -44.94 2.01 24.12
N LEU A 688 -43.95 2.64 24.76
CA LEU A 688 -42.99 3.49 24.06
C LEU A 688 -41.91 2.57 23.47
N ASP A 689 -42.02 2.25 22.17
CA ASP A 689 -40.88 1.67 21.45
C ASP A 689 -39.84 2.77 21.23
N SER A 690 -38.69 2.61 21.87
CA SER A 690 -37.56 3.54 21.88
C SER A 690 -36.27 2.74 21.82
N ASP A 691 -35.33 3.13 20.96
CA ASP A 691 -34.07 2.41 20.72
C ASP A 691 -32.91 2.89 21.62
N LEU A 692 -33.19 3.67 22.66
CA LEU A 692 -32.22 4.46 23.41
C LEU A 692 -31.03 3.66 23.97
N PHE A 693 -31.24 2.44 24.46
CA PHE A 693 -30.21 1.56 25.02
C PHE A 693 -29.85 0.37 24.11
N LYS A 694 -30.17 0.45 22.81
CA LYS A 694 -29.96 -0.63 21.83
C LYS A 694 -28.49 -1.08 21.80
N GLY A 695 -28.25 -2.35 22.13
CA GLY A 695 -26.91 -2.96 22.17
C GLY A 695 -26.20 -2.87 23.53
N LEU A 696 -26.79 -2.19 24.53
CA LEU A 696 -26.35 -2.33 25.92
C LEU A 696 -26.88 -3.65 26.49
N VAL A 697 -25.99 -4.36 27.17
CA VAL A 697 -26.25 -5.63 27.86
C VAL A 697 -25.92 -5.39 29.33
N ALA A 698 -26.96 -5.11 30.12
CA ALA A 698 -26.84 -4.70 31.51
C ALA A 698 -26.90 -5.90 32.46
N TYR A 699 -26.03 -5.87 33.46
CA TYR A 699 -26.20 -6.57 34.74
C TYR A 699 -26.70 -5.55 35.78
N PHE A 700 -27.56 -5.99 36.69
CA PHE A 700 -28.00 -5.20 37.85
C PHE A 700 -27.60 -6.00 39.10
N SER A 701 -27.03 -5.35 40.13
CA SER A 701 -26.68 -6.05 41.38
C SER A 701 -27.90 -6.62 42.09
N ASP A 702 -27.73 -7.69 42.87
CA ASP A 702 -28.84 -8.43 43.52
C ASP A 702 -29.68 -7.62 44.54
N GLU A 703 -29.16 -6.46 44.94
CA GLU A 703 -29.82 -5.43 45.75
C GLU A 703 -30.90 -4.69 44.95
N LEU A 704 -30.71 -4.52 43.64
CA LEU A 704 -31.54 -3.70 42.76
C LEU A 704 -32.77 -4.44 42.22
N LYS A 705 -33.79 -4.58 43.07
CA LYS A 705 -35.06 -5.25 42.73
C LYS A 705 -36.21 -4.32 42.35
N SER A 706 -35.91 -3.06 41.99
CA SER A 706 -36.88 -2.16 41.34
C SER A 706 -37.22 -2.68 39.93
N LYS A 707 -38.41 -3.27 39.80
CA LYS A 707 -38.88 -3.87 38.53
C LYS A 707 -39.05 -2.82 37.44
N ASP A 708 -39.41 -1.61 37.80
CA ASP A 708 -39.85 -0.58 36.86
C ASP A 708 -38.67 0.00 36.08
N ILE A 709 -37.52 0.18 36.75
CA ILE A 709 -36.25 0.59 36.13
C ILE A 709 -35.77 -0.50 35.15
N ILE A 710 -35.88 -1.77 35.55
CA ILE A 710 -35.54 -2.95 34.75
C ILE A 710 -36.47 -3.10 33.53
N MET A 711 -37.76 -2.79 33.67
CA MET A 711 -38.72 -2.75 32.56
C MET A 711 -38.48 -1.57 31.62
N ASN A 712 -38.24 -0.37 32.16
CA ASN A 712 -37.97 0.83 31.36
C ASN A 712 -36.70 0.68 30.51
N PHE A 713 -35.62 0.10 31.06
CA PHE A 713 -34.40 -0.20 30.29
C PHE A 713 -34.67 -1.20 29.14
N LYS A 714 -35.47 -2.24 29.38
CA LYS A 714 -35.88 -3.22 28.35
C LYS A 714 -36.82 -2.63 27.29
N GLY A 715 -37.79 -1.81 27.69
CA GLY A 715 -38.70 -1.11 26.78
C GLY A 715 -37.97 -0.11 25.88
N ASN A 716 -36.87 0.45 26.37
CA ASN A 716 -35.97 1.33 25.63
C ASN A 716 -34.82 0.58 24.92
N GLY A 717 -35.03 -0.68 24.52
CA GLY A 717 -34.11 -1.44 23.65
C GLY A 717 -32.92 -2.13 24.33
N GLY A 718 -32.79 -2.03 25.67
CA GLY A 718 -31.70 -2.63 26.43
C GLY A 718 -31.89 -4.13 26.70
N SER A 719 -30.79 -4.90 26.67
CA SER A 719 -30.77 -6.33 27.02
C SER A 719 -30.27 -6.54 28.45
N ILE A 720 -30.77 -7.54 29.17
CA ILE A 720 -30.35 -7.80 30.57
C ILE A 720 -29.81 -9.22 30.69
N THR A 721 -28.69 -9.37 31.41
CA THR A 721 -28.01 -10.64 31.68
C THR A 721 -27.68 -10.80 33.16
N THR A 722 -27.65 -12.04 33.64
CA THR A 722 -27.03 -12.41 34.93
C THR A 722 -25.59 -12.89 34.77
N ASP A 723 -25.12 -13.19 33.55
CA ASP A 723 -23.72 -13.53 33.28
C ASP A 723 -22.86 -12.26 33.18
N THR A 724 -22.02 -12.06 34.20
CA THR A 724 -21.06 -10.98 34.33
C THR A 724 -20.01 -10.96 33.20
N LYS A 725 -19.79 -12.09 32.51
CA LYS A 725 -18.90 -12.20 31.34
C LYS A 725 -19.56 -11.78 30.03
N ILE A 726 -20.87 -11.53 30.01
CA ILE A 726 -21.60 -11.03 28.83
C ILE A 726 -22.05 -9.57 29.00
N ALA A 727 -22.15 -9.10 30.25
CA ALA A 727 -22.48 -7.71 30.55
C ALA A 727 -21.43 -6.71 30.00
N ASN A 728 -21.91 -5.64 29.35
CA ASN A 728 -21.10 -4.48 28.96
C ASN A 728 -21.40 -3.23 29.82
N VAL A 729 -22.47 -3.27 30.61
CA VAL A 729 -22.81 -2.30 31.66
C VAL A 729 -23.20 -3.06 32.94
N ALA A 730 -22.82 -2.55 34.11
CA ALA A 730 -23.26 -3.02 35.41
C ALA A 730 -23.85 -1.85 36.20
N PHE A 731 -25.12 -1.94 36.61
CA PHE A 731 -25.80 -0.91 37.40
C PHE A 731 -25.75 -1.18 38.91
N HIS A 732 -25.58 -0.11 39.67
CA HIS A 732 -25.47 -0.09 41.14
C HIS A 732 -26.34 1.05 41.71
N GLU A 733 -26.89 0.87 42.91
CA GLU A 733 -27.40 1.99 43.72
C GLU A 733 -26.24 2.78 44.33
N ALA A 734 -26.50 3.98 44.87
CA ALA A 734 -25.45 4.77 45.51
C ALA A 734 -25.95 5.53 46.73
N PHE A 735 -25.39 5.21 47.89
CA PHE A 735 -24.49 6.15 48.58
C PHE A 735 -23.64 5.45 49.67
N THR A 736 -22.90 4.39 49.31
CA THR A 736 -22.08 3.62 50.27
C THR A 736 -20.66 3.35 49.78
N ALA A 737 -19.69 3.54 50.68
CA ALA A 737 -18.28 3.17 50.47
C ALA A 737 -18.01 1.66 50.70
N SER A 738 -19.02 0.80 50.51
CA SER A 738 -18.99 -0.63 50.87
C SER A 738 -18.77 -1.59 49.69
N ILE A 739 -18.96 -1.15 48.44
CA ILE A 739 -18.71 -1.99 47.27
C ILE A 739 -17.19 -2.02 47.01
N ASN A 740 -16.53 -3.13 47.32
CA ASN A 740 -15.16 -3.35 46.84
C ASN A 740 -15.18 -3.62 45.32
N LEU A 741 -15.10 -2.55 44.55
CA LEU A 741 -15.21 -2.58 43.10
C LEU A 741 -14.04 -3.33 42.43
N LYS A 742 -12.91 -3.53 43.13
CA LYS A 742 -11.78 -4.35 42.66
C LYS A 742 -12.15 -5.84 42.60
N ASP A 743 -12.73 -6.37 43.67
CA ASP A 743 -13.23 -7.76 43.74
C ASP A 743 -14.42 -7.98 42.80
N SER A 744 -15.21 -6.94 42.57
CA SER A 744 -16.29 -6.95 41.60
C SER A 744 -15.74 -7.08 40.17
N ARG A 745 -14.74 -6.28 39.79
CA ARG A 745 -14.19 -6.25 38.42
C ARG A 745 -13.55 -7.57 37.99
N LEU A 746 -13.04 -8.38 38.92
CA LEU A 746 -12.56 -9.75 38.64
C LEU A 746 -13.65 -10.69 38.08
N LYS A 747 -14.94 -10.35 38.26
CA LYS A 747 -16.08 -11.14 37.78
C LYS A 747 -16.58 -10.69 36.39
N PHE A 748 -16.31 -9.45 35.98
CA PHE A 748 -16.85 -8.86 34.74
C PHE A 748 -15.82 -8.82 33.60
N GLN A 749 -16.29 -8.56 32.38
CA GLN A 749 -15.39 -8.25 31.26
C GLN A 749 -14.57 -6.97 31.52
N PRO A 750 -13.32 -6.86 31.03
CA PRO A 750 -12.47 -5.68 31.25
C PRO A 750 -13.09 -4.34 30.84
N PHE A 751 -14.01 -4.36 29.86
CA PHE A 751 -14.70 -3.21 29.27
C PHE A 751 -16.10 -2.95 29.83
N CYS A 752 -16.56 -3.72 30.84
CA CYS A 752 -17.86 -3.50 31.47
C CYS A 752 -17.86 -2.17 32.25
N ARG A 753 -18.83 -1.28 31.98
CA ARG A 753 -18.94 0.03 32.63
C ARG A 753 -19.80 -0.06 33.89
N HIS A 754 -19.23 0.28 35.04
CA HIS A 754 -19.96 0.33 36.31
C HIS A 754 -20.63 1.70 36.46
N LEU A 755 -21.96 1.73 36.38
CA LEU A 755 -22.79 2.94 36.37
C LEU A 755 -23.73 2.96 37.57
N ASN A 756 -24.12 4.15 38.01
CA ASN A 756 -25.20 4.29 38.99
C ASN A 756 -26.57 4.32 38.29
N ILE A 757 -27.62 3.85 38.96
CA ILE A 757 -29.01 3.94 38.50
C ILE A 757 -29.39 5.38 38.09
N LYS A 758 -28.92 6.42 38.79
CA LYS A 758 -29.25 7.80 38.44
C LYS A 758 -28.82 8.20 37.02
N TRP A 759 -27.77 7.59 36.46
CA TRP A 759 -27.42 7.82 35.05
C TRP A 759 -28.46 7.23 34.09
N LEU A 760 -29.08 6.10 34.43
CA LEU A 760 -30.16 5.47 33.68
C LEU A 760 -31.45 6.28 33.79
N GLU A 761 -31.77 6.78 34.99
CA GLU A 761 -32.92 7.67 35.25
C GLU A 761 -32.78 9.00 34.51
N ASP A 762 -31.65 9.72 34.68
CA ASP A 762 -31.34 10.95 33.92
C ASP A 762 -31.37 10.73 32.39
N SER A 763 -30.98 9.54 31.90
CA SER A 763 -31.02 9.21 30.47
C SER A 763 -32.44 8.94 29.95
N LEU A 764 -33.29 8.30 30.78
CA LEU A 764 -34.72 8.09 30.49
C LEU A 764 -35.47 9.42 30.49
N GLU A 765 -35.24 10.27 31.50
CA GLU A 765 -35.83 11.62 31.62
C GLU A 765 -35.53 12.47 30.37
N ARG A 766 -34.26 12.55 30.00
CA ARG A 766 -33.77 13.42 28.90
C ARG A 766 -33.82 12.73 27.53
N LYS A 767 -34.38 11.52 27.45
CA LYS A 767 -34.51 10.68 26.23
C LYS A 767 -33.23 10.59 25.40
N SER A 768 -32.08 10.62 26.07
CA SER A 768 -30.75 10.71 25.47
C SER A 768 -29.73 10.13 26.44
N LEU A 769 -28.76 9.35 25.92
CA LEU A 769 -27.71 8.76 26.74
C LEU A 769 -26.86 9.87 27.35
N GLN A 770 -26.90 10.00 28.67
CA GLN A 770 -26.12 11.02 29.36
C GLN A 770 -24.63 10.72 29.29
N MET A 771 -23.80 11.75 29.43
CA MET A 771 -22.36 11.53 29.59
C MET A 771 -22.08 10.66 30.82
N TYR A 772 -21.15 9.73 30.69
CA TYR A 772 -20.79 8.84 31.79
C TYR A 772 -20.25 9.67 32.97
N PRO A 773 -20.76 9.47 34.20
CA PRO A 773 -20.32 10.25 35.35
C PRO A 773 -18.86 9.91 35.68
N PHE A 774 -18.12 10.89 36.20
CA PHE A 774 -16.65 10.82 36.31
C PHE A 774 -16.13 9.54 37.00
N TYR A 775 -16.82 9.05 38.03
CA TYR A 775 -16.47 7.81 38.73
C TYR A 775 -16.55 6.56 37.83
N ALA A 776 -17.46 6.49 36.86
CA ALA A 776 -17.59 5.35 35.94
C ALA A 776 -16.34 5.15 35.06
N VAL A 777 -15.48 6.17 34.95
CA VAL A 777 -14.19 6.14 34.26
C VAL A 777 -13.02 6.06 35.25
N PHE A 778 -13.14 6.68 36.44
CA PHE A 778 -12.04 6.82 37.42
C PHE A 778 -11.89 5.69 38.45
N ILE A 779 -12.82 4.73 38.55
CA ILE A 779 -12.69 3.59 39.49
C ILE A 779 -11.53 2.66 39.05
N ARG A 780 -10.44 2.69 39.82
CA ARG A 780 -9.19 1.92 39.63
C ARG A 780 -8.82 1.12 40.88
#